data_AF-A0A6N7CCN0-F1
#
_entry.id   AF-A0A6N7CCN0-F1
#
_cell.length_a   1.000
_cell.length_b   1.000
_cell.length_c   1.000
_cell.angle_alpha   90.00
_cell.angle_beta   90.00
_cell.angle_gamma   90.00
#
_symmetry.space_group_name_H-M   'P 1'
#
loop_
_entity.id
_entity.type
_entity.pdbx_description
1 polymer ?
#
loop_
_entity_poly.entity_id
_entity_poly.type
_entity_poly.pdbx_seq_one_letter_code
_entity_poly.pdbx_strand_id
1 'polypeptide(L)'
;MSAADNPGATAACVTNDWPLVGRAEEWQRTVTNLTAGRGVVLAGAAGVGKSRLAADILEVVADEGLGVVRVRATRASSRIPLGAFAPLLPAGIWEAQPSGLGSRASLLRRCADALVAAARGRTLILSVDDMHDIDNMSATLIYQLVESNAALILGTVRARTPAPDPTIGLWKNGLADRIELAGLPDDAVAEVIALALGGPVDDAAVAELAERSRGNILFLRELVRGAFEKDVLRNDGGVWRLVGDLQPTDRLVELVDNRLGDLSDDERALLEVIAFGEPLGAAELAAFGRLDIAESLERKGLIATRVEGDRIVVTLSHPLYGEVLRARVPKLRARSIVRSLADAVETVEVDSGQQVLRIATWRMLAGGGDRRLMHEAAMLARWRYDFPLAEQLARAAIEAGAGFEAEILLAELVGLQGRPAESEDAFTQLAENASTIEEMLQVTLARLDHRVIYAGALDEGLDIARHARSTLGGTARDEVTARMAALIVAKEGFRNAVEATADIIAEGQGTAFAWACMPGSYSLARTGRIDEAIDVARRGRAAQLKLSQPMNWYPWMHLFYEVEALSYGGRFHDAEGISTSQYNEAVASRVLEAQALFAWQLSKTVADRGHVELAVRRAQTATSLYRQLGRPQFVQFCLGYLALALAVSGRASEARETLSDLESLDVPTSYFMGVDQDLARGWTEVAETRLGRAHRIFEQAARKGVEIGDHVGALAALHSLARTGDPSSAVASMRHIAPHVEGHLAPARLRHVEALVRADATGLDAISVDFEQMGAGLLAAEAAADAAAAWTRANESRSAAAAERRSVLLAVSCGNPRTPALASSKGRASLTASERQAAHLAAAGRTNREIAEELVISVRTVESRLQHVYGKLGIYRRHELAGALTEI
;
A
#
# COMPACT_ATOMS: atom_id res chain seq x y z
N MET A 1 -19.36 6.04 -16.61
CA MET A 1 -20.05 5.86 -15.32
C MET A 1 -18.97 5.69 -14.28
N SER A 2 -18.81 6.67 -13.40
CA SER A 2 -17.81 6.67 -12.34
C SER A 2 -17.99 5.42 -11.46
N ALA A 3 -16.89 4.75 -11.12
CA ALA A 3 -16.86 3.61 -10.20
C ALA A 3 -17.35 3.96 -8.77
N ALA A 4 -17.68 5.23 -8.50
CA ALA A 4 -18.24 5.70 -7.24
C ALA A 4 -19.67 5.21 -6.95
N ASP A 5 -20.45 4.81 -7.96
CA ASP A 5 -21.84 4.35 -7.77
C ASP A 5 -22.00 2.85 -8.06
N ASN A 6 -21.32 1.99 -7.30
CA ASN A 6 -21.64 0.56 -7.28
C ASN A 6 -22.62 0.25 -6.13
N PRO A 7 -23.95 0.25 -6.36
CA PRO A 7 -24.95 0.08 -5.30
C PRO A 7 -24.85 -1.25 -4.53
N GLY A 8 -24.21 -2.26 -5.13
CA GLY A 8 -23.96 -3.55 -4.46
C GLY A 8 -22.93 -3.46 -3.33
N ALA A 9 -21.87 -2.65 -3.50
CA ALA A 9 -20.84 -2.44 -2.48
C ALA A 9 -21.39 -1.65 -1.28
N THR A 10 -22.22 -0.65 -1.55
CA THR A 10 -22.89 0.17 -0.53
C THR A 10 -23.84 -0.67 0.33
N ALA A 11 -24.56 -1.60 -0.28
CA ALA A 11 -25.46 -2.51 0.44
C ALA A 11 -24.70 -3.55 1.30
N ALA A 12 -23.59 -4.11 0.80
CA ALA A 12 -22.79 -5.10 1.53
C ALA A 12 -22.09 -4.52 2.77
N CYS A 13 -21.54 -3.30 2.67
CA CYS A 13 -20.89 -2.62 3.80
C CYS A 13 -21.86 -2.33 4.97
N VAL A 14 -23.12 -2.05 4.67
CA VAL A 14 -24.17 -1.67 5.65
C VAL A 14 -24.95 -2.88 6.20
N THR A 15 -24.90 -4.03 5.54
CA THR A 15 -25.63 -5.25 5.95
C THR A 15 -24.81 -6.17 6.86
N ASN A 16 -25.47 -7.17 7.46
CA ASN A 16 -24.81 -8.16 8.31
C ASN A 16 -24.08 -9.27 7.52
N ASP A 17 -24.21 -9.31 6.20
CA ASP A 17 -23.79 -10.42 5.34
C ASP A 17 -22.39 -10.19 4.75
N TRP A 18 -21.39 -10.13 5.64
CA TRP A 18 -19.98 -10.12 5.23
C TRP A 18 -19.52 -11.53 4.80
N PRO A 19 -18.60 -11.63 3.80
CA PRO A 19 -18.11 -12.91 3.32
C PRO A 19 -17.29 -13.65 4.38
N LEU A 20 -17.34 -14.98 4.37
CA LEU A 20 -16.53 -15.83 5.23
C LEU A 20 -15.18 -16.10 4.55
N VAL A 21 -14.12 -15.48 5.04
CA VAL A 21 -12.77 -15.53 4.46
C VAL A 21 -11.74 -15.79 5.57
N GLY A 22 -10.60 -16.38 5.21
CA GLY A 22 -9.50 -16.66 6.16
C GLY A 22 -9.82 -17.75 7.19
N ARG A 23 -10.82 -18.59 6.92
CA ARG A 23 -11.27 -19.70 7.79
C ARG A 23 -11.26 -21.07 7.11
N ALA A 24 -10.56 -21.20 6.00
CA ALA A 24 -10.57 -22.42 5.19
C ALA A 24 -10.05 -23.64 5.96
N GLU A 25 -9.02 -23.48 6.79
CA GLU A 25 -8.45 -24.58 7.57
C GLU A 25 -9.43 -25.04 8.65
N GLU A 26 -9.96 -24.11 9.47
CA GLU A 26 -10.89 -24.45 10.54
C GLU A 26 -12.22 -24.99 10.00
N TRP A 27 -12.67 -24.46 8.86
CA TRP A 27 -13.83 -24.97 8.12
C TRP A 27 -13.60 -26.42 7.69
N GLN A 28 -12.50 -26.69 6.98
CA GLN A 28 -12.19 -28.03 6.46
C GLN A 28 -12.02 -29.05 7.60
N ARG A 29 -11.34 -28.67 8.68
CA ARG A 29 -11.16 -29.52 9.87
C ARG A 29 -12.50 -29.86 10.53
N THR A 30 -13.38 -28.88 10.66
CA THR A 30 -14.70 -29.10 11.27
C THR A 30 -15.56 -30.03 10.42
N VAL A 31 -15.62 -29.81 9.10
CA VAL A 31 -16.36 -30.67 8.17
C VAL A 31 -15.79 -32.08 8.16
N THR A 32 -14.47 -32.23 8.12
CA THR A 32 -13.80 -33.54 8.16
C THR A 32 -14.14 -34.30 9.44
N ASN A 33 -14.14 -33.63 10.59
CA ASN A 33 -14.47 -34.25 11.87
C ASN A 33 -15.94 -34.66 11.95
N LEU A 34 -16.87 -33.79 11.53
CA LEU A 34 -18.30 -34.09 11.55
C LEU A 34 -18.65 -35.25 10.61
N THR A 35 -18.08 -35.27 9.41
CA THR A 35 -18.27 -36.37 8.44
C THR A 35 -17.63 -37.69 8.90
N ALA A 36 -16.55 -37.63 9.68
CA ALA A 36 -15.95 -38.78 10.36
C ALA A 36 -16.69 -39.22 11.63
N GLY A 37 -17.83 -38.60 11.97
CA GLY A 37 -18.63 -38.95 13.14
C GLY A 37 -18.05 -38.46 14.47
N ARG A 38 -17.27 -37.37 14.48
CA ARG A 38 -16.70 -36.75 15.69
C ARG A 38 -17.32 -35.37 15.92
N GLY A 39 -17.64 -35.07 17.18
CA GLY A 39 -18.11 -33.75 17.57
C GLY A 39 -17.00 -32.68 17.49
N VAL A 40 -17.38 -31.42 17.37
CA VAL A 40 -16.48 -30.26 17.34
C VAL A 40 -16.97 -29.15 18.26
N VAL A 41 -16.05 -28.52 18.99
CA VAL A 41 -16.31 -27.31 19.78
C VAL A 41 -15.39 -26.19 19.31
N LEU A 42 -15.98 -25.14 18.75
CA LEU A 42 -15.30 -23.93 18.33
C LEU A 42 -15.09 -23.00 19.53
N ALA A 43 -13.85 -22.77 19.92
CA ALA A 43 -13.45 -21.89 21.00
C ALA A 43 -12.82 -20.61 20.46
N GLY A 44 -12.96 -19.48 21.16
CA GLY A 44 -12.33 -18.22 20.72
C GLY A 44 -12.91 -16.97 21.37
N ALA A 45 -12.28 -15.82 21.13
CA ALA A 45 -12.70 -14.53 21.68
C ALA A 45 -14.14 -14.16 21.26
N ALA A 46 -14.77 -13.23 21.99
CA ALA A 46 -16.08 -12.71 21.60
C ALA A 46 -15.97 -11.93 20.28
N GLY A 47 -16.93 -12.11 19.37
CA GLY A 47 -16.96 -11.40 18.09
C GLY A 47 -16.09 -11.98 16.98
N VAL A 48 -15.28 -13.02 17.22
CA VAL A 48 -14.32 -13.59 16.23
C VAL A 48 -14.96 -14.37 15.06
N GLY A 49 -16.27 -14.62 15.10
CA GLY A 49 -16.99 -15.30 14.00
C GLY A 49 -17.40 -16.76 14.23
N LYS A 50 -17.25 -17.30 15.46
CA LYS A 50 -17.56 -18.71 15.78
C LYS A 50 -18.95 -19.17 15.32
N SER A 51 -19.99 -18.40 15.66
CA SER A 51 -21.38 -18.73 15.33
C SER A 51 -21.65 -18.64 13.83
N ARG A 52 -20.96 -17.74 13.10
CA ARG A 52 -21.06 -17.61 11.63
C ARG A 52 -20.41 -18.81 10.93
N LEU A 53 -19.20 -19.19 11.35
CA LEU A 53 -18.52 -20.38 10.84
C LEU A 53 -19.35 -21.65 11.09
N ALA A 54 -19.91 -21.80 12.29
CA ALA A 54 -20.80 -22.92 12.60
C ALA A 54 -22.05 -22.92 11.71
N ALA A 55 -22.69 -21.76 11.50
CA ALA A 55 -23.86 -21.66 10.64
C ALA A 55 -23.58 -22.06 9.19
N ASP A 56 -22.45 -21.59 8.62
CA ASP A 56 -22.00 -21.90 7.26
C ASP A 56 -21.75 -23.41 7.06
N ILE A 57 -21.06 -24.04 8.01
CA ILE A 57 -20.82 -25.49 8.00
C ILE A 57 -22.13 -26.27 8.08
N LEU A 58 -23.08 -25.82 8.92
CA LEU A 58 -24.37 -26.50 9.07
C LEU A 58 -25.23 -26.44 7.80
N GLU A 59 -25.08 -25.42 6.96
CA GLU A 59 -25.78 -25.37 5.66
C GLU A 59 -25.28 -26.51 4.75
N VAL A 60 -23.97 -26.67 4.61
CA VAL A 60 -23.36 -27.75 3.80
C VAL A 60 -23.68 -29.14 4.35
N VAL A 61 -23.58 -29.30 5.68
CA VAL A 61 -23.78 -30.58 6.35
C VAL A 61 -25.27 -31.00 6.36
N ALA A 62 -26.21 -30.04 6.33
CA ALA A 62 -27.63 -30.34 6.18
C ALA A 62 -27.97 -30.90 4.78
N ASP A 63 -27.29 -30.41 3.73
CA ASP A 63 -27.45 -30.87 2.35
C ASP A 63 -26.94 -32.32 2.15
N GLU A 64 -25.95 -32.74 2.93
CA GLU A 64 -25.42 -34.11 3.00
C GLU A 64 -26.35 -35.11 3.75
N GLY A 65 -27.55 -34.68 4.14
CA GLY A 65 -28.59 -35.56 4.68
C GLY A 65 -28.56 -35.77 6.20
N LEU A 66 -27.87 -34.90 6.94
CA LEU A 66 -27.79 -34.95 8.42
C LEU A 66 -28.96 -34.19 9.07
N GLY A 67 -29.39 -34.62 10.26
CA GLY A 67 -30.50 -33.99 11.00
C GLY A 67 -29.99 -32.91 11.94
N VAL A 68 -30.18 -31.63 11.62
CA VAL A 68 -29.66 -30.52 12.44
C VAL A 68 -30.69 -30.01 13.45
N VAL A 69 -30.30 -29.92 14.71
CA VAL A 69 -31.07 -29.26 15.79
C VAL A 69 -30.24 -28.12 16.37
N ARG A 70 -30.74 -26.88 16.30
CA ARG A 70 -30.05 -25.68 16.78
C ARG A 70 -30.53 -25.28 18.17
N VAL A 71 -29.59 -25.09 19.08
CA VAL A 71 -29.77 -24.70 20.48
C VAL A 71 -28.98 -23.42 20.72
N ARG A 72 -29.60 -22.43 21.37
CA ARG A 72 -28.93 -21.18 21.73
C ARG A 72 -28.93 -21.01 23.24
N ALA A 73 -27.74 -21.05 23.84
CA ALA A 73 -27.58 -20.77 25.26
C ALA A 73 -27.45 -19.26 25.49
N THR A 74 -28.04 -18.80 26.59
CA THR A 74 -27.94 -17.42 27.06
C THR A 74 -27.81 -17.40 28.58
N ARG A 75 -27.15 -16.40 29.13
CA ARG A 75 -27.08 -16.18 30.59
C ARG A 75 -28.46 -16.21 31.27
N ALA A 76 -29.50 -15.71 30.62
CA ALA A 76 -30.88 -15.80 31.14
C ALA A 76 -31.39 -17.26 31.20
N SER A 77 -31.20 -18.03 30.12
CA SER A 77 -31.60 -19.44 30.05
C SER A 77 -30.80 -20.35 31.00
N SER A 78 -29.56 -20.00 31.35
CA SER A 78 -28.72 -20.75 32.31
C SER A 78 -29.35 -20.92 33.70
N ARG A 79 -30.28 -20.02 34.06
CA ARG A 79 -30.99 -20.02 35.34
C ARG A 79 -32.19 -20.97 35.37
N ILE A 80 -32.59 -21.50 34.22
CA ILE A 80 -33.76 -22.37 34.05
C ILE A 80 -33.26 -23.78 33.70
N PRO A 81 -33.63 -24.83 34.46
CA PRO A 81 -33.24 -26.20 34.11
C PRO A 81 -33.78 -26.61 32.73
N LEU A 82 -32.91 -27.10 31.85
CA LEU A 82 -33.23 -27.35 30.42
C LEU A 82 -33.68 -26.08 29.65
N GLY A 83 -33.33 -24.89 30.13
CA GLY A 83 -33.79 -23.62 29.59
C GLY A 83 -33.41 -23.42 28.12
N ALA A 84 -32.21 -23.87 27.71
CA ALA A 84 -31.76 -23.79 26.33
C ALA A 84 -32.52 -24.74 25.38
N PHE A 85 -33.00 -25.87 25.90
CA PHE A 85 -33.74 -26.89 25.13
C PHE A 85 -35.26 -26.71 25.18
N ALA A 86 -35.79 -25.89 26.10
CA ALA A 86 -37.23 -25.73 26.30
C ALA A 86 -38.05 -25.48 25.01
N PRO A 87 -37.59 -24.67 24.03
CA PRO A 87 -38.32 -24.46 22.77
C PRO A 87 -38.39 -25.69 21.85
N LEU A 88 -37.51 -26.67 22.04
CA LEU A 88 -37.35 -27.84 21.17
C LEU A 88 -38.05 -29.08 21.73
N LEU A 89 -38.47 -29.04 22.99
CA LEU A 89 -39.07 -30.18 23.68
C LEU A 89 -40.61 -30.12 23.58
N PRO A 90 -41.30 -31.27 23.44
CA PRO A 90 -42.76 -31.32 23.46
C PRO A 90 -43.36 -30.76 24.76
N ALA A 91 -44.49 -30.06 24.66
CA ALA A 91 -45.15 -29.42 25.81
C ALA A 91 -45.45 -30.39 26.98
N GLY A 92 -45.84 -31.64 26.69
CA GLY A 92 -46.16 -32.67 27.68
C GLY A 92 -44.95 -33.38 28.32
N ILE A 93 -43.70 -33.00 28.01
CA ILE A 93 -42.51 -33.69 28.53
C ILE A 93 -42.36 -33.60 30.06
N TRP A 94 -42.97 -32.55 30.63
CA TRP A 94 -43.00 -32.22 32.05
C TRP A 94 -44.18 -32.85 32.81
N GLU A 95 -45.22 -33.32 32.10
CA GLU A 95 -46.48 -33.81 32.68
C GLU A 95 -46.39 -35.27 33.17
N ALA A 96 -45.46 -36.06 32.62
CA ALA A 96 -45.17 -37.41 33.09
C ALA A 96 -44.22 -37.35 34.30
N GLN A 97 -44.76 -37.24 35.52
CA GLN A 97 -44.01 -37.42 36.76
C GLN A 97 -44.06 -38.88 37.26
N PRO A 98 -42.94 -39.62 37.27
CA PRO A 98 -42.70 -40.65 38.26
C PRO A 98 -42.06 -40.02 39.50
N SER A 99 -42.69 -40.18 40.66
CA SER A 99 -42.15 -39.80 41.96
C SER A 99 -40.95 -40.68 42.33
N GLY A 100 -39.76 -40.08 42.53
CA GLY A 100 -38.55 -40.77 43.01
C GLY A 100 -37.22 -40.20 42.48
N LEU A 101 -36.09 -40.69 43.01
CA LEU A 101 -34.71 -40.33 42.60
C LEU A 101 -34.39 -40.64 41.12
N GLY A 102 -35.17 -41.53 40.49
CA GLY A 102 -35.10 -41.82 39.04
C GLY A 102 -35.79 -40.79 38.13
N SER A 103 -36.45 -39.77 38.68
CA SER A 103 -37.23 -38.79 37.91
C SER A 103 -36.39 -37.96 36.93
N ARG A 104 -35.21 -37.47 37.36
CA ARG A 104 -34.31 -36.66 36.52
C ARG A 104 -33.67 -37.47 35.39
N ALA A 105 -33.22 -38.70 35.67
CA ALA A 105 -32.69 -39.59 34.65
C ALA A 105 -33.77 -39.99 33.63
N SER A 106 -35.00 -40.24 34.10
CA SER A 106 -36.15 -40.50 33.21
C SER A 106 -36.49 -39.29 32.34
N LEU A 107 -36.37 -38.07 32.88
CA LEU A 107 -36.60 -36.83 32.15
C LEU A 107 -35.54 -36.62 31.07
N LEU A 108 -34.26 -36.76 31.41
CA LEU A 108 -33.15 -36.66 30.46
C LEU A 108 -33.30 -37.68 29.32
N ARG A 109 -33.69 -38.92 29.64
CA ARG A 109 -33.96 -39.95 28.62
C ARG A 109 -35.10 -39.57 27.68
N ARG A 110 -36.22 -39.06 28.21
CA ARG A 110 -37.34 -38.56 27.38
C ARG A 110 -36.92 -37.39 26.49
N CYS A 111 -36.09 -36.48 27.01
CA CYS A 111 -35.55 -35.37 26.23
C CYS A 111 -34.63 -35.87 25.11
N ALA A 112 -33.76 -36.84 25.41
CA ALA A 112 -32.90 -37.49 24.43
C ALA A 112 -33.73 -38.17 23.32
N ASP A 113 -34.72 -38.98 23.69
CA ASP A 113 -35.61 -39.67 22.75
C ASP A 113 -36.35 -38.67 21.84
N ALA A 114 -36.83 -37.54 22.39
CA ALA A 114 -37.50 -36.49 21.63
C ALA A 114 -36.56 -35.80 20.61
N LEU A 115 -35.31 -35.52 21.01
CA LEU A 115 -34.31 -34.90 20.12
C LEU A 115 -33.87 -35.86 19.00
N VAL A 116 -33.68 -37.14 19.31
CA VAL A 116 -33.35 -38.17 18.31
C VAL A 116 -34.52 -38.37 17.34
N ALA A 117 -35.75 -38.40 17.83
CA ALA A 117 -36.94 -38.48 16.99
C ALA A 117 -37.06 -37.26 16.04
N ALA A 118 -36.65 -36.07 16.48
CA ALA A 118 -36.62 -34.87 15.65
C ALA A 118 -35.67 -34.99 14.44
N ALA A 119 -34.65 -35.85 14.51
CA ALA A 119 -33.73 -36.13 13.40
C ALA A 119 -34.32 -37.03 12.31
N ARG A 120 -35.54 -37.58 12.48
CA ARG A 120 -36.27 -38.41 11.49
C ARG A 120 -35.45 -39.57 10.89
N GLY A 121 -34.65 -40.24 11.73
CA GLY A 121 -33.81 -41.37 11.32
C GLY A 121 -32.48 -41.00 10.65
N ARG A 122 -32.16 -39.70 10.56
CA ARG A 122 -30.84 -39.19 10.17
C ARG A 122 -29.91 -39.10 11.39
N THR A 123 -28.60 -39.10 11.18
CA THR A 123 -27.64 -38.80 12.25
C THR A 123 -27.88 -37.38 12.76
N LEU A 124 -28.13 -37.26 14.07
CA LEU A 124 -28.44 -35.99 14.72
C LEU A 124 -27.17 -35.17 14.95
N ILE A 125 -27.20 -33.90 14.54
CA ILE A 125 -26.21 -32.88 14.90
C ILE A 125 -26.87 -31.85 15.81
N LEU A 126 -26.39 -31.75 17.04
CA LEU A 126 -26.73 -30.70 17.98
C LEU A 126 -25.79 -29.52 17.74
N SER A 127 -26.31 -28.43 17.19
CA SER A 127 -25.59 -27.16 17.10
C SER A 127 -25.89 -26.32 18.33
N VAL A 128 -24.91 -26.12 19.24
CA VAL A 128 -25.12 -25.39 20.50
C VAL A 128 -24.27 -24.13 20.55
N ASP A 129 -24.91 -22.97 20.46
CA ASP A 129 -24.23 -21.67 20.51
C ASP A 129 -24.07 -21.18 21.96
N ASP A 130 -22.88 -20.65 22.28
CA ASP A 130 -22.46 -20.13 23.58
C ASP A 130 -22.61 -21.15 24.74
N MET A 131 -22.09 -22.38 24.59
CA MET A 131 -22.21 -23.50 25.56
C MET A 131 -21.69 -23.21 26.99
N HIS A 132 -20.95 -22.12 27.20
CA HIS A 132 -20.53 -21.68 28.53
C HIS A 132 -21.69 -21.10 29.34
N ASP A 133 -22.75 -20.63 28.68
CA ASP A 133 -23.97 -20.09 29.28
C ASP A 133 -25.09 -21.15 29.39
N ILE A 134 -24.78 -22.44 29.23
CA ILE A 134 -25.78 -23.51 29.34
C ILE A 134 -25.94 -23.98 30.80
N ASP A 135 -27.15 -24.42 31.19
CA ASP A 135 -27.36 -24.97 32.54
C ASP A 135 -26.78 -26.39 32.68
N ASN A 136 -26.48 -26.80 33.92
CA ASN A 136 -25.87 -28.10 34.22
C ASN A 136 -26.69 -29.30 33.70
N MET A 137 -28.03 -29.20 33.70
CA MET A 137 -28.90 -30.30 33.28
C MET A 137 -28.89 -30.44 31.75
N SER A 138 -28.95 -29.31 31.03
CA SER A 138 -28.72 -29.27 29.58
C SER A 138 -27.32 -29.76 29.18
N ALA A 139 -26.26 -29.37 29.91
CA ALA A 139 -24.91 -29.85 29.66
C ALA A 139 -24.80 -31.38 29.82
N THR A 140 -25.46 -31.93 30.85
CA THR A 140 -25.51 -33.37 31.09
C THR A 140 -26.25 -34.11 29.97
N LEU A 141 -27.36 -33.55 29.46
CA LEU A 141 -28.10 -34.11 28.33
C LEU A 141 -27.22 -34.19 27.07
N ILE A 142 -26.50 -33.11 26.76
CA ILE A 142 -25.57 -33.07 25.61
C ILE A 142 -24.49 -34.13 25.78
N TYR A 143 -23.85 -34.19 26.94
CA TYR A 143 -22.80 -35.18 27.21
C TYR A 143 -23.29 -36.61 27.00
N GLN A 144 -24.47 -36.96 27.54
CA GLN A 144 -25.06 -38.30 27.38
C GLN A 144 -25.36 -38.65 25.91
N LEU A 145 -25.91 -37.70 25.14
CA LEU A 145 -26.23 -37.92 23.73
C LEU A 145 -24.98 -38.15 22.87
N VAL A 146 -23.89 -37.42 23.16
CA VAL A 146 -22.62 -37.58 22.44
C VAL A 146 -21.90 -38.86 22.87
N GLU A 147 -21.84 -39.15 24.17
CA GLU A 147 -21.19 -40.37 24.70
C GLU A 147 -21.88 -41.66 24.20
N SER A 148 -23.20 -41.65 24.04
CA SER A 148 -23.95 -42.79 23.51
C SER A 148 -23.97 -42.87 21.98
N ASN A 149 -23.21 -42.03 21.26
CA ASN A 149 -23.25 -41.87 19.80
C ASN A 149 -24.66 -41.61 19.23
N ALA A 150 -25.56 -41.03 20.03
CA ALA A 150 -26.91 -40.67 19.60
C ALA A 150 -26.96 -39.31 18.89
N ALA A 151 -25.97 -38.44 19.15
CA ALA A 151 -25.80 -37.17 18.46
C ALA A 151 -24.32 -36.79 18.31
N LEU A 152 -23.99 -36.03 17.27
CA LEU A 152 -22.76 -35.26 17.17
C LEU A 152 -23.01 -33.84 17.68
N ILE A 153 -21.98 -33.21 18.23
CA ILE A 153 -22.04 -31.83 18.74
C ILE A 153 -21.27 -30.91 17.81
N LEU A 154 -21.86 -29.76 17.45
CA LEU A 154 -21.15 -28.59 16.93
C LEU A 154 -21.40 -27.43 17.91
N GLY A 155 -20.45 -27.22 18.81
CA GLY A 155 -20.57 -26.26 19.91
C GLY A 155 -19.77 -24.98 19.69
N THR A 156 -20.19 -23.86 20.28
CA THR A 156 -19.34 -22.66 20.41
C THR A 156 -19.09 -22.31 21.88
N VAL A 157 -17.86 -21.91 22.22
CA VAL A 157 -17.48 -21.45 23.57
C VAL A 157 -16.61 -20.21 23.52
N ARG A 158 -16.72 -19.35 24.53
CA ARG A 158 -15.80 -18.21 24.69
C ARG A 158 -14.52 -18.67 25.37
N ALA A 159 -13.38 -18.32 24.76
CA ALA A 159 -12.08 -18.61 25.35
C ALA A 159 -11.96 -17.96 26.73
N ARG A 160 -11.28 -18.65 27.67
CA ARG A 160 -11.01 -18.19 29.04
C ARG A 160 -12.25 -17.88 29.90
N THR A 161 -13.44 -18.30 29.46
CA THR A 161 -14.67 -18.22 30.26
C THR A 161 -14.94 -19.59 30.91
N PRO A 162 -15.28 -19.67 32.21
CA PRO A 162 -15.69 -20.93 32.82
C PRO A 162 -16.91 -21.52 32.11
N ALA A 163 -16.90 -22.84 31.89
CA ALA A 163 -18.04 -23.59 31.34
C ALA A 163 -18.41 -24.72 32.31
N PRO A 164 -19.66 -25.24 32.26
CA PRO A 164 -20.06 -26.38 33.09
C PRO A 164 -19.16 -27.61 32.92
N ASP A 165 -18.95 -28.38 33.98
CA ASP A 165 -18.08 -29.58 33.96
C ASP A 165 -18.46 -30.60 32.87
N PRO A 166 -19.75 -30.94 32.61
CA PRO A 166 -20.10 -31.86 31.52
C PRO A 166 -19.72 -31.31 30.14
N THR A 167 -19.78 -29.99 29.94
CA THR A 167 -19.34 -29.34 28.69
C THR A 167 -17.83 -29.52 28.52
N ILE A 168 -17.05 -29.30 29.59
CA ILE A 168 -15.59 -29.53 29.58
C ILE A 168 -15.25 -31.00 29.30
N GLY A 169 -16.06 -31.92 29.84
CA GLY A 169 -15.93 -33.36 29.63
C GLY A 169 -15.94 -33.77 28.17
N LEU A 170 -16.66 -33.06 27.29
CA LEU A 170 -16.76 -33.38 25.87
C LEU A 170 -15.38 -33.42 25.19
N TRP A 171 -14.56 -32.39 25.36
CA TRP A 171 -13.23 -32.37 24.74
C TRP A 171 -12.15 -32.98 25.62
N LYS A 172 -12.32 -33.01 26.94
CA LYS A 172 -11.36 -33.67 27.84
C LYS A 172 -11.35 -35.19 27.66
N ASN A 173 -12.51 -35.78 27.38
CA ASN A 173 -12.67 -37.24 27.23
C ASN A 173 -12.62 -37.69 25.76
N GLY A 174 -12.29 -36.81 24.81
CA GLY A 174 -12.17 -37.15 23.38
C GLY A 174 -13.50 -37.36 22.65
N LEU A 175 -14.63 -36.88 23.21
CA LEU A 175 -15.95 -36.94 22.58
C LEU A 175 -16.17 -35.83 21.55
N ALA A 176 -15.43 -34.72 21.66
CA ALA A 176 -15.42 -33.64 20.68
C ALA A 176 -14.04 -32.98 20.56
N ASP A 177 -13.64 -32.64 19.34
CA ASP A 177 -12.41 -31.90 19.10
C ASP A 177 -12.61 -30.40 19.35
N ARG A 178 -11.73 -29.79 20.15
CA ARG A 178 -11.76 -28.35 20.41
C ARG A 178 -10.86 -27.62 19.42
N ILE A 179 -11.45 -26.73 18.62
CA ILE A 179 -10.73 -25.91 17.63
C ILE A 179 -10.73 -24.45 18.12
N GLU A 180 -9.54 -23.87 18.31
CA GLU A 180 -9.38 -22.47 18.71
C GLU A 180 -9.39 -21.55 17.50
N LEU A 181 -10.24 -20.53 17.53
CA LEU A 181 -10.36 -19.49 16.51
C LEU A 181 -9.66 -18.23 16.99
N ALA A 182 -8.54 -17.90 16.35
CA ALA A 182 -7.81 -16.65 16.53
C ALA A 182 -8.49 -15.49 15.78
N GLY A 183 -8.05 -14.25 15.99
CA GLY A 183 -8.40 -13.13 15.09
C GLY A 183 -8.03 -13.46 13.64
N LEU A 184 -8.72 -12.85 12.68
CA LEU A 184 -8.34 -12.97 11.27
C LEU A 184 -6.90 -12.47 11.07
N PRO A 185 -6.08 -13.20 10.30
CA PRO A 185 -4.76 -12.70 9.91
C PRO A 185 -4.91 -11.48 8.99
N ASP A 186 -3.86 -10.64 8.91
CA ASP A 186 -3.91 -9.33 8.23
C ASP A 186 -4.25 -9.45 6.72
N ASP A 187 -3.82 -10.53 6.06
CA ASP A 187 -4.16 -10.85 4.68
C ASP A 187 -5.66 -11.17 4.52
N ALA A 188 -6.23 -11.96 5.43
CA ALA A 188 -7.66 -12.21 5.46
C ALA A 188 -8.47 -10.95 5.80
N VAL A 189 -7.94 -10.06 6.66
CA VAL A 189 -8.57 -8.76 6.91
C VAL A 189 -8.63 -7.94 5.63
N ALA A 190 -7.52 -7.84 4.88
CA ALA A 190 -7.48 -7.14 3.61
C ALA A 190 -8.52 -7.69 2.62
N GLU A 191 -8.59 -9.01 2.48
CA GLU A 191 -9.50 -9.69 1.56
C GLU A 191 -10.97 -9.48 1.96
N VAL A 192 -11.30 -9.64 3.25
CA VAL A 192 -12.66 -9.41 3.76
C VAL A 192 -13.14 -8.00 3.48
N ILE A 193 -12.32 -6.98 3.77
CA ILE A 193 -12.71 -5.58 3.58
C ILE A 193 -12.85 -5.28 2.08
N ALA A 194 -11.93 -5.76 1.24
CA ALA A 194 -12.00 -5.55 -0.20
C ALA A 194 -13.27 -6.15 -0.82
N LEU A 195 -13.65 -7.36 -0.39
CA LEU A 195 -14.90 -7.98 -0.81
C LEU A 195 -16.13 -7.24 -0.26
N ALA A 196 -16.12 -6.82 1.00
CA ALA A 196 -17.23 -6.09 1.63
C ALA A 196 -17.47 -4.72 0.98
N LEU A 197 -16.40 -4.04 0.53
CA LEU A 197 -16.45 -2.74 -0.15
C LEU A 197 -16.52 -2.86 -1.67
N GLY A 198 -16.48 -4.07 -2.24
CA GLY A 198 -16.55 -4.32 -3.67
C GLY A 198 -15.41 -3.70 -4.49
N GLY A 199 -14.23 -3.55 -3.90
CA GLY A 199 -13.06 -2.95 -4.56
C GLY A 199 -11.79 -3.01 -3.69
N PRO A 200 -10.61 -2.79 -4.29
CA PRO A 200 -9.34 -2.79 -3.55
C PRO A 200 -9.33 -1.69 -2.47
N VAL A 201 -8.66 -1.96 -1.37
CA VAL A 201 -8.49 -1.05 -0.23
C VAL A 201 -7.01 -0.71 -0.11
N ASP A 202 -6.71 0.54 0.20
CA ASP A 202 -5.34 1.00 0.38
C ASP A 202 -4.63 0.29 1.55
N ASP A 203 -3.34 -0.04 1.37
CA ASP A 203 -2.54 -0.80 2.33
C ASP A 203 -2.48 -0.11 3.72
N ALA A 204 -2.46 1.23 3.78
CA ALA A 204 -2.47 1.95 5.06
C ALA A 204 -3.84 1.88 5.75
N ALA A 205 -4.93 1.93 4.98
CA ALA A 205 -6.28 1.75 5.52
C ALA A 205 -6.49 0.32 6.04
N VAL A 206 -5.98 -0.69 5.32
CA VAL A 206 -5.99 -2.09 5.79
C VAL A 206 -5.17 -2.23 7.07
N ALA A 207 -3.94 -1.70 7.11
CA ALA A 207 -3.08 -1.76 8.30
C ALA A 207 -3.75 -1.11 9.52
N GLU A 208 -4.35 0.07 9.35
CA GLU A 208 -5.06 0.77 10.43
C GLU A 208 -6.29 -0.01 10.93
N LEU A 209 -7.09 -0.55 10.02
CA LEU A 209 -8.28 -1.35 10.36
C LEU A 209 -7.90 -2.69 10.98
N ALA A 210 -6.85 -3.35 10.50
CA ALA A 210 -6.32 -4.60 11.04
C ALA A 210 -5.77 -4.39 12.45
N GLU A 211 -4.99 -3.33 12.67
CA GLU A 211 -4.43 -3.01 13.98
C GLU A 211 -5.51 -2.68 15.01
N ARG A 212 -6.46 -1.81 14.65
CA ARG A 212 -7.54 -1.40 15.57
C ARG A 212 -8.50 -2.54 15.86
N SER A 213 -8.76 -3.42 14.91
CA SER A 213 -9.64 -4.58 15.12
C SER A 213 -8.92 -5.80 15.72
N ARG A 214 -7.59 -5.88 15.61
CA ARG A 214 -6.78 -7.08 15.89
C ARG A 214 -7.38 -8.35 15.27
N GLY A 215 -7.86 -8.24 14.03
CA GLY A 215 -8.52 -9.33 13.31
C GLY A 215 -9.89 -9.75 13.88
N ASN A 216 -10.44 -9.01 14.85
CA ASN A 216 -11.77 -9.30 15.38
C ASN A 216 -12.82 -8.78 14.41
N ILE A 217 -13.48 -9.70 13.68
CA ILE A 217 -14.43 -9.38 12.62
C ILE A 217 -15.60 -8.50 13.10
N LEU A 218 -16.05 -8.63 14.36
CA LEU A 218 -17.08 -7.75 14.91
C LEU A 218 -16.61 -6.30 14.98
N PHE A 219 -15.41 -6.07 15.52
CA PHE A 219 -14.84 -4.73 15.61
C PHE A 219 -14.49 -4.17 14.25
N LEU A 220 -13.91 -5.00 13.38
CA LEU A 220 -13.59 -4.61 12.01
C LEU A 220 -14.84 -4.10 11.26
N ARG A 221 -15.94 -4.85 11.34
CA ARG A 221 -17.21 -4.45 10.71
C ARG A 221 -17.73 -3.13 11.26
N GLU A 222 -17.68 -2.93 12.57
CA GLU A 222 -18.15 -1.69 13.19
C GLU A 222 -17.26 -0.48 12.86
N LEU A 223 -15.95 -0.68 12.73
CA LEU A 223 -15.00 0.35 12.30
C LEU A 223 -15.23 0.75 10.84
N VAL A 224 -15.33 -0.24 9.94
CA VAL A 224 -15.57 0.01 8.51
C VAL A 224 -16.92 0.68 8.29
N ARG A 225 -17.97 0.19 8.95
CA ARG A 225 -19.30 0.79 8.89
C ARG A 225 -19.32 2.21 9.43
N GLY A 226 -18.68 2.46 10.58
CA GLY A 226 -18.57 3.79 11.16
C GLY A 226 -17.78 4.77 10.30
N ALA A 227 -16.69 4.30 9.69
CA ALA A 227 -15.89 5.09 8.75
C ALA A 227 -16.69 5.44 7.49
N PHE A 228 -17.49 4.50 6.99
CA PHE A 228 -18.37 4.70 5.84
C PHE A 228 -19.51 5.67 6.16
N GLU A 229 -20.23 5.48 7.27
CA GLU A 229 -21.34 6.34 7.71
C GLU A 229 -20.90 7.80 7.97
N LYS A 230 -19.65 7.99 8.45
CA LYS A 230 -19.07 9.32 8.71
C LYS A 230 -18.30 9.91 7.51
N ASP A 231 -18.35 9.27 6.35
CA ASP A 231 -17.65 9.69 5.13
C ASP A 231 -16.12 9.85 5.32
N VAL A 232 -15.57 9.06 6.24
CA VAL A 232 -14.13 8.91 6.51
C VAL A 232 -13.51 7.87 5.57
N LEU A 233 -14.28 6.87 5.14
CA LEU A 233 -13.85 5.86 4.17
C LEU A 233 -14.43 6.19 2.79
N ARG A 234 -13.57 6.61 1.85
CA ARG A 234 -13.97 7.09 0.52
C ARG A 234 -13.32 6.29 -0.61
N ASN A 235 -14.03 6.17 -1.73
CA ASN A 235 -13.48 5.61 -2.96
C ASN A 235 -12.82 6.72 -3.78
N ASP A 236 -11.51 6.65 -3.98
CA ASP A 236 -10.75 7.61 -4.79
C ASP A 236 -9.97 6.86 -5.89
N GLY A 237 -10.43 7.01 -7.14
CA GLY A 237 -9.82 6.36 -8.29
C GLY A 237 -9.97 4.83 -8.31
N GLY A 238 -11.05 4.29 -7.73
CA GLY A 238 -11.32 2.85 -7.68
C GLY A 238 -10.69 2.11 -6.49
N VAL A 239 -10.02 2.83 -5.58
CA VAL A 239 -9.43 2.28 -4.34
C VAL A 239 -10.09 2.94 -3.12
N TRP A 240 -10.46 2.15 -2.13
CA TRP A 240 -11.03 2.64 -0.87
C TRP A 240 -9.94 3.10 0.11
N ARG A 241 -10.10 4.28 0.70
CA ARG A 241 -9.10 4.90 1.59
C ARG A 241 -9.74 5.61 2.78
N LEU A 242 -8.99 5.70 3.88
CA LEU A 242 -9.33 6.52 5.04
C LEU A 242 -8.82 7.95 4.81
N VAL A 243 -9.71 8.94 4.83
CA VAL A 243 -9.40 10.38 4.68
C VAL A 243 -9.41 11.15 6.00
N GLY A 244 -9.49 10.43 7.12
CA GLY A 244 -9.50 11.00 8.47
C GLY A 244 -9.43 9.92 9.54
N ASP A 245 -9.46 10.33 10.80
CA ASP A 245 -9.37 9.42 11.93
C ASP A 245 -10.63 8.56 12.08
N LEU A 246 -10.42 7.27 12.32
CA LEU A 246 -11.47 6.38 12.77
C LEU A 246 -11.95 6.84 14.16
N GLN A 247 -13.21 7.24 14.22
CA GLN A 247 -13.88 7.67 15.44
C GLN A 247 -14.82 6.57 15.92
N PRO A 248 -14.80 6.21 17.22
CA PRO A 248 -15.71 5.19 17.74
C PRO A 248 -17.17 5.57 17.45
N THR A 249 -17.97 4.58 17.06
CA THR A 249 -19.42 4.72 16.87
C THR A 249 -20.14 4.45 18.18
N ASP A 250 -21.36 4.96 18.36
CA ASP A 250 -22.16 4.70 19.57
C ASP A 250 -22.33 3.19 19.81
N ARG A 251 -22.50 2.41 18.74
CA ARG A 251 -22.60 0.94 18.85
C ARG A 251 -21.29 0.29 19.28
N LEU A 252 -20.14 0.80 18.82
CA LEU A 252 -18.84 0.32 19.28
C LEU A 252 -18.63 0.68 20.76
N VAL A 253 -19.05 1.88 21.17
CA VAL A 253 -19.05 2.31 22.57
C VAL A 253 -19.91 1.38 23.41
N GLU A 254 -21.14 1.06 22.99
CA GLU A 254 -22.02 0.11 23.69
C GLU A 254 -21.41 -1.29 23.78
N LEU A 255 -20.77 -1.78 22.70
CA LEU A 255 -20.10 -3.08 22.70
C LEU A 255 -18.92 -3.11 23.68
N VAL A 256 -18.14 -2.04 23.75
CA VAL A 256 -17.02 -1.89 24.68
C VAL A 256 -17.53 -1.72 26.11
N ASP A 257 -18.56 -0.92 26.36
CA ASP A 257 -19.14 -0.72 27.70
C ASP A 257 -19.70 -2.03 28.26
N ASN A 258 -20.44 -2.80 27.45
CA ASN A 258 -20.90 -4.14 27.84
C ASN A 258 -19.74 -5.11 28.15
N ARG A 259 -18.56 -4.87 27.55
CA ARG A 259 -17.35 -5.68 27.74
C ARG A 259 -16.56 -5.24 28.98
N LEU A 260 -16.50 -3.94 29.25
CA LEU A 260 -15.86 -3.37 30.44
C LEU A 260 -16.59 -3.82 31.71
N GLY A 261 -17.92 -3.97 31.66
CA GLY A 261 -18.71 -4.60 32.73
C GLY A 261 -18.70 -3.85 34.07
N ASP A 262 -18.98 -4.56 35.16
CA ASP A 262 -18.97 -4.01 36.53
C ASP A 262 -17.53 -3.82 37.04
N LEU A 263 -16.91 -2.70 36.67
CA LEU A 263 -15.64 -2.26 37.22
C LEU A 263 -15.86 -1.42 38.48
N SER A 264 -14.96 -1.55 39.44
CA SER A 264 -14.87 -0.59 40.55
C SER A 264 -14.41 0.79 40.05
N ASP A 265 -14.70 1.84 40.81
CA ASP A 265 -14.27 3.21 40.47
C ASP A 265 -12.74 3.32 40.36
N ASP A 266 -12.00 2.57 41.18
CA ASP A 266 -10.53 2.51 41.14
C ASP A 266 -9.99 1.77 39.90
N GLU A 267 -10.63 0.66 39.50
CA GLU A 267 -10.30 -0.05 38.25
C GLU A 267 -10.58 0.82 37.03
N ARG A 268 -11.70 1.55 37.03
CA ARG A 268 -12.04 2.49 35.97
C ARG A 268 -11.05 3.65 35.91
N ALA A 269 -10.69 4.23 37.04
CA ALA A 269 -9.71 5.30 37.11
C ALA A 269 -8.33 4.87 36.59
N LEU A 270 -7.88 3.64 36.88
CA LEU A 270 -6.63 3.12 36.34
C LEU A 270 -6.70 2.89 34.83
N LEU A 271 -7.82 2.34 34.32
CA LEU A 271 -8.02 2.21 32.86
C LEU A 271 -7.99 3.57 32.16
N GLU A 272 -8.56 4.62 32.75
CA GLU A 272 -8.46 5.99 32.21
C GLU A 272 -6.99 6.44 32.15
N VAL A 273 -6.20 6.24 33.21
CA VAL A 273 -4.77 6.59 33.22
C VAL A 273 -4.00 5.83 32.13
N ILE A 274 -4.23 4.51 32.00
CA ILE A 274 -3.60 3.69 30.96
C ILE A 274 -4.05 4.17 29.57
N ALA A 275 -5.33 4.49 29.36
CA ALA A 275 -5.83 4.95 28.06
C ALA A 275 -5.15 6.25 27.58
N PHE A 276 -4.81 7.17 28.48
CA PHE A 276 -4.14 8.43 28.15
C PHE A 276 -2.59 8.32 28.14
N GLY A 277 -2.02 7.21 28.60
CA GLY A 277 -0.58 7.08 28.73
C GLY A 277 0.06 5.75 28.34
N GLU A 278 -0.68 4.80 27.79
CA GLU A 278 -0.09 3.56 27.29
C GLU A 278 0.95 3.81 26.17
N PRO A 279 2.02 2.99 26.09
CA PRO A 279 2.43 2.00 27.09
C PRO A 279 2.97 2.66 28.37
N LEU A 280 2.59 2.12 29.53
CA LEU A 280 3.10 2.53 30.85
C LEU A 280 4.05 1.48 31.41
N GLY A 281 5.24 1.86 31.84
CA GLY A 281 6.13 0.96 32.55
C GLY A 281 5.72 0.72 34.02
N ALA A 282 6.41 -0.24 34.65
CA ALA A 282 6.18 -0.57 36.05
C ALA A 282 6.48 0.61 37.01
N ALA A 283 7.44 1.47 36.67
CA ALA A 283 7.78 2.66 37.46
C ALA A 283 6.67 3.71 37.41
N GLU A 284 6.11 3.97 36.23
CA GLU A 284 4.98 4.88 36.06
C GLU A 284 3.75 4.39 36.84
N LEU A 285 3.43 3.10 36.76
CA LEU A 285 2.32 2.51 37.51
C LEU A 285 2.53 2.51 39.03
N ALA A 286 3.76 2.27 39.48
CA ALA A 286 4.12 2.33 40.90
C ALA A 286 3.95 3.75 41.46
N ALA A 287 4.27 4.79 40.68
CA ALA A 287 4.07 6.19 41.07
C ALA A 287 2.59 6.53 41.38
N PHE A 288 1.63 5.79 40.81
CA PHE A 288 0.20 5.93 41.10
C PHE A 288 -0.30 5.05 42.26
N GLY A 289 0.51 4.10 42.76
CA GLY A 289 0.10 3.16 43.81
C GLY A 289 -1.05 2.25 43.39
N ARG A 290 -0.94 1.61 42.21
CA ARG A 290 -2.05 0.90 41.54
C ARG A 290 -1.71 -0.53 41.05
N LEU A 291 -0.66 -1.17 41.59
CA LEU A 291 -0.18 -2.48 41.11
C LEU A 291 -1.19 -3.62 41.36
N ASP A 292 -1.86 -3.63 42.50
CA ASP A 292 -2.90 -4.59 42.87
C ASP A 292 -4.15 -4.49 41.97
N ILE A 293 -4.54 -3.27 41.63
CA ILE A 293 -5.65 -2.98 40.70
C ILE A 293 -5.25 -3.36 39.27
N ALA A 294 -4.00 -3.14 38.86
CA ALA A 294 -3.50 -3.60 37.57
C ALA A 294 -3.60 -5.13 37.44
N GLU A 295 -3.20 -5.88 38.46
CA GLU A 295 -3.33 -7.36 38.48
C GLU A 295 -4.80 -7.81 38.39
N SER A 296 -5.74 -7.08 39.03
CA SER A 296 -7.17 -7.34 38.87
C SER A 296 -7.64 -7.14 37.43
N LEU A 297 -7.25 -6.01 36.80
CA LEU A 297 -7.59 -5.70 35.42
C LEU A 297 -6.97 -6.70 34.42
N GLU A 298 -5.78 -7.21 34.70
CA GLU A 298 -5.12 -8.23 33.87
C GLU A 298 -5.86 -9.56 33.96
N ARG A 299 -6.29 -9.98 35.16
CA ARG A 299 -7.15 -11.16 35.36
C ARG A 299 -8.49 -11.04 34.64
N LYS A 300 -9.06 -9.83 34.59
CA LYS A 300 -10.27 -9.51 33.79
C LYS A 300 -9.99 -9.44 32.29
N GLY A 301 -8.73 -9.49 31.86
CA GLY A 301 -8.31 -9.44 30.46
C GLY A 301 -8.54 -8.08 29.81
N LEU A 302 -8.52 -6.99 30.59
CA LEU A 302 -8.72 -5.62 30.12
C LEU A 302 -7.40 -4.89 29.84
N ILE A 303 -6.35 -5.26 30.55
CA ILE A 303 -4.97 -4.84 30.28
C ILE A 303 -4.13 -6.05 29.89
N ALA A 304 -3.02 -5.80 29.21
CA ALA A 304 -2.04 -6.79 28.85
C ALA A 304 -0.64 -6.31 29.23
N THR A 305 0.12 -7.21 29.83
CA THR A 305 1.51 -6.97 30.21
C THR A 305 2.43 -7.56 29.15
N ARG A 306 3.42 -6.78 28.70
CA ARG A 306 4.46 -7.23 27.77
C ARG A 306 5.84 -6.95 28.36
N VAL A 307 6.81 -7.77 27.99
CA VAL A 307 8.22 -7.56 28.33
C VAL A 307 8.89 -6.95 27.11
N GLU A 308 9.35 -5.71 27.24
CA GLU A 308 10.15 -5.01 26.25
C GLU A 308 11.58 -4.85 26.79
N GLY A 309 12.50 -5.67 26.30
CA GLY A 309 13.86 -5.74 26.85
C GLY A 309 13.85 -6.28 28.28
N ASP A 310 14.30 -5.46 29.23
CA ASP A 310 14.28 -5.73 30.68
C ASP A 310 13.08 -5.07 31.40
N ARG A 311 12.22 -4.34 30.67
CA ARG A 311 11.11 -3.57 31.24
C ARG A 311 9.79 -4.28 31.03
N ILE A 312 8.95 -4.22 32.06
CA ILE A 312 7.55 -4.60 31.99
C ILE A 312 6.76 -3.37 31.57
N VAL A 313 6.05 -3.46 30.46
CA VAL A 313 5.13 -2.43 29.97
C VAL A 313 3.69 -2.94 30.00
N VAL A 314 2.79 -2.05 30.37
CA VAL A 314 1.36 -2.29 30.50
C VAL A 314 0.63 -1.49 29.44
N THR A 315 -0.27 -2.18 28.73
CA THR A 315 -1.12 -1.62 27.67
C THR A 315 -2.55 -2.08 27.89
N LEU A 316 -3.50 -1.42 27.24
CA LEU A 316 -4.83 -1.97 27.11
C LEU A 316 -4.77 -3.25 26.27
N SER A 317 -5.51 -4.26 26.71
CA SER A 317 -5.63 -5.54 26.00
C SER A 317 -6.22 -5.39 24.59
N HIS A 318 -6.86 -4.25 24.30
CA HIS A 318 -7.41 -3.92 23.01
C HIS A 318 -7.36 -2.40 22.75
N PRO A 319 -6.89 -1.92 21.57
CA PRO A 319 -6.75 -0.49 21.27
C PRO A 319 -8.07 0.30 21.38
N LEU A 320 -9.18 -0.32 20.95
CA LEU A 320 -10.51 0.29 21.02
C LEU A 320 -10.96 0.63 22.45
N TYR A 321 -10.41 -0.02 23.48
CA TYR A 321 -10.72 0.37 24.86
C TYR A 321 -10.17 1.76 25.15
N GLY A 322 -8.97 2.09 24.65
CA GLY A 322 -8.35 3.39 24.85
C GLY A 322 -9.13 4.51 24.17
N GLU A 323 -9.61 4.27 22.95
CA GLU A 323 -10.42 5.25 22.20
C GLU A 323 -11.73 5.58 22.90
N VAL A 324 -12.49 4.56 23.30
CA VAL A 324 -13.78 4.74 23.99
C VAL A 324 -13.58 5.43 25.33
N LEU A 325 -12.53 5.06 26.09
CA LEU A 325 -12.22 5.71 27.35
C LEU A 325 -11.84 7.19 27.14
N ARG A 326 -10.93 7.50 26.21
CA ARG A 326 -10.51 8.89 25.92
C ARG A 326 -11.67 9.78 25.50
N ALA A 327 -12.60 9.26 24.69
CA ALA A 327 -13.76 10.01 24.22
C ALA A 327 -14.76 10.36 25.35
N ARG A 328 -14.83 9.55 26.41
CA ARG A 328 -15.80 9.72 27.51
C ARG A 328 -15.28 10.51 28.69
N VAL A 329 -13.96 10.55 28.90
CA VAL A 329 -13.37 11.24 30.06
C VAL A 329 -13.61 12.76 29.96
N PRO A 330 -14.22 13.40 30.97
CA PRO A 330 -14.43 14.85 30.96
C PRO A 330 -13.11 15.63 30.82
N LYS A 331 -13.12 16.74 30.09
CA LYS A 331 -11.90 17.52 29.77
C LYS A 331 -11.06 17.90 31.00
N LEU A 332 -11.70 18.24 32.13
CA LEU A 332 -10.98 18.55 33.38
C LEU A 332 -10.29 17.33 33.98
N ARG A 333 -10.92 16.15 33.91
CA ARG A 333 -10.36 14.88 34.37
C ARG A 333 -9.19 14.47 33.46
N ALA A 334 -9.36 14.56 32.14
CA ALA A 334 -8.30 14.31 31.17
C ALA A 334 -7.07 15.20 31.45
N ARG A 335 -7.27 16.50 31.68
CA ARG A 335 -6.21 17.45 32.07
C ARG A 335 -5.49 17.07 33.36
N SER A 336 -6.21 16.56 34.36
CA SER A 336 -5.61 16.08 35.61
C SER A 336 -4.76 14.82 35.39
N ILE A 337 -5.24 13.89 34.55
CA ILE A 337 -4.56 12.64 34.23
C ILE A 337 -3.25 12.92 33.49
N VAL A 338 -3.30 13.65 32.37
CA VAL A 338 -2.10 13.93 31.55
C VAL A 338 -1.05 14.74 32.30
N ARG A 339 -1.47 15.65 33.21
CA ARG A 339 -0.54 16.37 34.09
C ARG A 339 0.20 15.42 35.04
N SER A 340 -0.54 14.54 35.70
CA SER A 340 0.05 13.57 36.63
C SER A 340 0.98 12.59 35.91
N LEU A 341 0.64 12.20 34.66
CA LEU A 341 1.49 11.38 33.80
C LEU A 341 2.80 12.11 33.43
N ALA A 342 2.72 13.38 33.02
CA ALA A 342 3.91 14.18 32.71
C ALA A 342 4.81 14.34 33.95
N ASP A 343 4.23 14.66 35.11
CA ASP A 343 4.96 14.79 36.37
C ASP A 343 5.66 13.48 36.76
N ALA A 344 5.01 12.33 36.56
CA ALA A 344 5.60 11.03 36.87
C ALA A 344 6.75 10.64 35.93
N VAL A 345 6.59 10.86 34.61
CA VAL A 345 7.59 10.44 33.61
C VAL A 345 8.81 11.37 33.60
N GLU A 346 8.67 12.66 33.88
CA GLU A 346 9.81 13.59 33.98
C GLU A 346 10.77 13.24 35.13
N THR A 347 10.35 12.45 36.12
CA THR A 347 11.23 11.96 37.21
C THR A 347 12.10 10.77 36.80
N VAL A 348 11.82 10.17 35.65
CA VAL A 348 12.58 9.07 35.06
C VAL A 348 13.44 9.64 33.91
N GLU A 349 14.68 9.19 33.78
CA GLU A 349 15.62 9.69 32.77
C GLU A 349 15.04 9.56 31.34
N VAL A 350 14.98 10.69 30.61
CA VAL A 350 14.37 10.79 29.28
C VAL A 350 15.34 10.23 28.24
N ASP A 351 15.10 9.01 27.79
CA ASP A 351 16.07 8.26 26.97
C ASP A 351 15.64 8.13 25.49
N SER A 352 14.52 8.74 25.08
CA SER A 352 14.03 8.63 23.68
C SER A 352 13.17 9.80 23.20
N GLY A 353 13.25 10.11 21.90
CA GLY A 353 12.40 11.13 21.25
C GLY A 353 10.88 10.81 21.32
N GLN A 354 10.51 9.54 21.52
CA GLN A 354 9.12 9.16 21.80
C GLN A 354 8.62 9.70 23.14
N GLN A 355 9.47 9.68 24.16
CA GLN A 355 9.12 10.24 25.47
C GLN A 355 9.04 11.77 25.41
N VAL A 356 9.95 12.45 24.69
CA VAL A 356 9.92 13.90 24.50
C VAL A 356 8.58 14.35 23.92
N LEU A 357 8.15 13.76 22.80
CA LEU A 357 6.88 14.11 22.16
C LEU A 357 5.67 13.84 23.07
N ARG A 358 5.70 12.73 23.82
CA ARG A 358 4.63 12.32 24.73
C ARG A 358 4.51 13.27 25.92
N ILE A 359 5.62 13.62 26.57
CA ILE A 359 5.64 14.60 27.67
C ILE A 359 5.16 15.97 27.17
N ALA A 360 5.67 16.44 26.02
CA ALA A 360 5.26 17.71 25.45
C ALA A 360 3.76 17.75 25.15
N THR A 361 3.21 16.69 24.58
CA THR A 361 1.77 16.59 24.29
C THR A 361 0.94 16.61 25.58
N TRP A 362 1.35 15.88 26.60
CA TRP A 362 0.68 15.91 27.91
C TRP A 362 0.75 17.29 28.59
N ARG A 363 1.92 17.94 28.55
CA ARG A 363 2.12 19.29 29.09
C ARG A 363 1.26 20.31 28.34
N MET A 364 1.23 20.25 27.01
CA MET A 364 0.39 21.10 26.17
C MET A 364 -1.10 20.93 26.52
N LEU A 365 -1.59 19.69 26.61
CA LEU A 365 -2.97 19.40 27.02
C LEU A 365 -3.28 19.90 28.44
N ALA A 366 -2.31 19.80 29.36
CA ALA A 366 -2.39 20.36 30.71
C ALA A 366 -2.36 21.89 30.75
N GLY A 367 -1.95 22.56 29.66
CA GLY A 367 -1.84 24.02 29.53
C GLY A 367 -0.49 24.59 29.96
N GLY A 368 0.62 23.85 29.78
CA GLY A 368 1.97 24.32 30.08
C GLY A 368 3.06 23.61 29.27
N GLY A 369 4.32 23.81 29.67
CA GLY A 369 5.53 23.22 29.07
C GLY A 369 6.57 24.26 28.67
N ASP A 370 7.85 23.89 28.71
CA ASP A 370 8.96 24.79 28.37
C ASP A 370 9.17 24.92 26.84
N ARG A 371 9.70 26.08 26.41
CA ARG A 371 9.97 26.39 25.00
C ARG A 371 10.85 25.36 24.29
N ARG A 372 11.86 24.79 24.96
CA ARG A 372 12.78 23.82 24.33
C ARG A 372 12.07 22.49 24.09
N LEU A 373 11.36 22.00 25.10
CA LEU A 373 10.57 20.78 25.01
C LEU A 373 9.51 20.89 23.91
N MET A 374 8.80 22.01 23.83
CA MET A 374 7.77 22.23 22.82
C MET A 374 8.35 22.31 21.41
N HIS A 375 9.47 23.01 21.22
CA HIS A 375 10.11 23.10 19.91
C HIS A 375 10.66 21.74 19.44
N GLU A 376 11.34 21.01 20.32
CA GLU A 376 11.85 19.66 20.00
C GLU A 376 10.71 18.69 19.68
N ALA A 377 9.62 18.74 20.45
CA ALA A 377 8.44 17.95 20.17
C ALA A 377 7.73 18.37 18.87
N ALA A 378 7.68 19.66 18.54
CA ALA A 378 7.13 20.14 17.27
C ALA A 378 7.94 19.58 16.08
N MET A 379 9.27 19.56 16.18
CA MET A 379 10.14 18.93 15.19
C MET A 379 9.84 17.43 15.07
N LEU A 380 9.74 16.71 16.19
CA LEU A 380 9.43 15.28 16.20
C LEU A 380 8.02 14.97 15.63
N ALA A 381 7.02 15.81 15.91
CA ALA A 381 5.68 15.70 15.37
C ALA A 381 5.65 15.99 13.87
N ARG A 382 6.35 17.03 13.41
CA ARG A 382 6.57 17.31 11.99
C ARG A 382 7.17 16.08 11.29
N TRP A 383 8.15 15.44 11.91
CA TRP A 383 8.80 14.24 11.39
C TRP A 383 7.94 12.99 11.35
N ARG A 384 6.83 13.00 12.09
CA ARG A 384 5.77 11.98 12.08
C ARG A 384 4.59 12.36 11.20
N TYR A 385 4.66 13.47 10.47
CA TYR A 385 3.60 13.99 9.62
C TYR A 385 2.30 14.34 10.37
N ASP A 386 2.38 14.48 11.69
CA ASP A 386 1.30 15.03 12.48
C ASP A 386 1.42 16.56 12.46
N PHE A 387 1.19 17.15 11.28
CA PHE A 387 1.29 18.60 11.09
C PHE A 387 0.34 19.40 11.99
N PRO A 388 -0.89 18.94 12.29
CA PRO A 388 -1.73 19.62 13.27
C PRO A 388 -1.11 19.66 14.67
N LEU A 389 -0.59 18.53 15.17
CA LEU A 389 0.09 18.50 16.46
C LEU A 389 1.39 19.33 16.43
N ALA A 390 2.16 19.21 15.34
CA ALA A 390 3.40 19.96 15.16
C ALA A 390 3.15 21.48 15.18
N GLU A 391 2.08 21.95 14.52
CA GLU A 391 1.71 23.36 14.54
C GLU A 391 1.29 23.80 15.94
N GLN A 392 0.48 23.00 16.64
CA GLN A 392 0.08 23.29 18.02
C GLN A 392 1.29 23.39 18.95
N LEU A 393 2.24 22.46 18.83
CA LEU A 393 3.49 22.46 19.61
C LEU A 393 4.40 23.63 19.22
N ALA A 394 4.51 23.97 17.93
CA ALA A 394 5.30 25.12 17.47
C ALA A 394 4.72 26.44 17.99
N ARG A 395 3.40 26.61 17.95
CA ARG A 395 2.71 27.77 18.56
C ARG A 395 2.94 27.83 20.06
N ALA A 396 2.79 26.71 20.77
CA ALA A 396 3.06 26.64 22.20
C ALA A 396 4.53 26.97 22.53
N ALA A 397 5.48 26.57 21.68
CA ALA A 397 6.88 26.93 21.82
C ALA A 397 7.09 28.45 21.71
N ILE A 398 6.48 29.10 20.71
CA ILE A 398 6.54 30.56 20.50
C ILE A 398 5.89 31.31 21.66
N GLU A 399 4.71 30.88 22.12
CA GLU A 399 4.05 31.45 23.31
C GLU A 399 4.92 31.33 24.57
N ALA A 400 5.70 30.26 24.69
CA ALA A 400 6.69 30.06 25.75
C ALA A 400 8.03 30.81 25.53
N GLY A 401 8.17 31.58 24.45
CA GLY A 401 9.35 32.39 24.14
C GLY A 401 10.45 31.65 23.37
N ALA A 402 10.10 30.67 22.53
CA ALA A 402 11.00 30.15 21.49
C ALA A 402 11.30 31.23 20.44
N GLY A 403 12.51 31.20 19.89
CA GLY A 403 13.00 32.23 18.97
C GLY A 403 12.74 31.92 17.49
N PHE A 404 13.53 32.54 16.63
CA PHE A 404 13.43 32.53 15.17
C PHE A 404 13.24 31.13 14.54
N GLU A 405 13.93 30.10 15.04
CA GLU A 405 13.81 28.72 14.56
C GLU A 405 12.37 28.15 14.69
N ALA A 406 11.66 28.51 15.76
CA ALA A 406 10.28 28.07 15.96
C ALA A 406 9.30 28.82 15.03
N GLU A 407 9.59 30.07 14.69
CA GLU A 407 8.80 30.86 13.75
C GLU A 407 8.96 30.35 12.32
N ILE A 408 10.18 29.99 11.91
CA ILE A 408 10.43 29.30 10.62
C ILE A 408 9.66 27.98 10.57
N LEU A 409 9.78 27.15 11.61
CA LEU A 409 9.07 25.87 11.69
C LEU A 409 7.56 26.06 11.57
N LEU A 410 7.00 27.07 12.23
CA LEU A 410 5.58 27.39 12.13
C LEU A 410 5.21 27.81 10.69
N ALA A 411 6.00 28.68 10.05
CA ALA A 411 5.78 29.10 8.67
C ALA A 411 5.82 27.91 7.69
N GLU A 412 6.75 26.98 7.87
CA GLU A 412 6.80 25.73 7.10
C GLU A 412 5.54 24.87 7.30
N LEU A 413 5.11 24.68 8.56
CA LEU A 413 3.96 23.85 8.92
C LEU A 413 2.64 24.40 8.38
N VAL A 414 2.47 25.73 8.41
CA VAL A 414 1.33 26.42 7.79
C VAL A 414 1.28 26.14 6.28
N GLY A 415 2.44 26.24 5.62
CA GLY A 415 2.57 25.91 4.19
C GLY A 415 2.24 24.44 3.88
N LEU A 416 2.76 23.51 4.71
CA LEU A 416 2.52 22.07 4.63
C LEU A 416 1.04 21.68 4.75
N GLN A 417 0.23 22.49 5.43
CA GLN A 417 -1.20 22.27 5.58
C GLN A 417 -2.05 22.96 4.49
N GLY A 418 -1.44 23.40 3.39
CA GLY A 418 -2.17 23.98 2.25
C GLY A 418 -2.53 25.45 2.41
N ARG A 419 -1.79 26.21 3.25
CA ARG A 419 -1.95 27.66 3.42
C ARG A 419 -0.70 28.42 2.90
N PRO A 420 -0.37 28.33 1.59
CA PRO A 420 0.88 28.86 1.04
C PRO A 420 0.99 30.39 1.10
N ALA A 421 -0.12 31.13 0.98
CA ALA A 421 -0.10 32.59 1.10
C ALA A 421 0.27 33.05 2.52
N GLU A 422 -0.33 32.44 3.55
CA GLU A 422 -0.01 32.73 4.96
C GLU A 422 1.45 32.36 5.29
N SER A 423 1.95 31.25 4.72
CA SER A 423 3.35 30.83 4.86
C SER A 423 4.32 31.81 4.20
N GLU A 424 4.01 32.30 3.00
CA GLU A 424 4.86 33.25 2.27
C GLU A 424 4.92 34.63 2.94
N ASP A 425 3.80 35.11 3.47
CA ASP A 425 3.76 36.36 4.25
C ASP A 425 4.64 36.23 5.50
N ALA A 426 4.57 35.08 6.20
CA ALA A 426 5.43 34.78 7.34
C ALA A 426 6.91 34.73 6.95
N PHE A 427 7.28 34.05 5.85
CA PHE A 427 8.67 34.02 5.37
C PHE A 427 9.18 35.39 4.95
N THR A 428 8.33 36.25 4.37
CA THR A 428 8.71 37.62 3.99
C THR A 428 9.02 38.45 5.24
N GLN A 429 8.16 38.38 6.25
CA GLN A 429 8.38 39.07 7.53
C GLN A 429 9.64 38.56 8.25
N LEU A 430 9.87 37.24 8.25
CA LEU A 430 11.08 36.64 8.81
C LEU A 430 12.35 37.07 8.06
N ALA A 431 12.29 37.20 6.73
CA ALA A 431 13.42 37.68 5.93
C ALA A 431 13.77 39.15 6.22
N GLU A 432 12.78 40.00 6.47
CA GLU A 432 12.98 41.40 6.85
C GLU A 432 13.57 41.55 8.27
N ASN A 433 13.19 40.64 9.18
CA ASN A 433 13.65 40.65 10.57
C ASN A 433 14.98 39.92 10.79
N ALA A 434 15.46 39.16 9.80
CA ALA A 434 16.72 38.42 9.88
C ALA A 434 17.90 39.38 10.09
N SER A 435 18.62 39.18 11.19
CA SER A 435 19.69 40.08 11.64
C SER A 435 21.10 39.47 11.51
N THR A 436 21.17 38.14 11.40
CA THR A 436 22.43 37.38 11.25
C THR A 436 22.50 36.64 9.93
N ILE A 437 23.71 36.26 9.51
CA ILE A 437 23.93 35.44 8.29
C ILE A 437 23.22 34.08 8.41
N GLU A 438 23.18 33.52 9.61
CA GLU A 438 22.52 32.25 9.90
C GLU A 438 20.99 32.36 9.74
N GLU A 439 20.37 33.39 10.32
CA GLU A 439 18.94 33.67 10.16
C GLU A 439 18.56 33.93 8.70
N MET A 440 19.37 34.73 7.99
CA MET A 440 19.18 35.01 6.56
C MET A 440 19.25 33.72 5.73
N LEU A 441 20.22 32.84 6.02
CA LEU A 441 20.36 31.56 5.36
C LEU A 441 19.16 30.67 5.66
N GLN A 442 18.78 30.48 6.92
CA GLN A 442 17.66 29.62 7.33
C GLN A 442 16.35 30.02 6.63
N VAL A 443 15.98 31.31 6.64
CA VAL A 443 14.78 31.79 5.94
C VAL A 443 14.87 31.62 4.43
N THR A 444 16.04 31.92 3.84
CA THR A 444 16.23 31.75 2.39
C THR A 444 16.01 30.31 1.97
N LEU A 445 16.59 29.36 2.71
CA LEU A 445 16.49 27.94 2.40
C LEU A 445 15.07 27.41 2.62
N ALA A 446 14.42 27.79 3.72
CA ALA A 446 13.03 27.40 4.00
C ALA A 446 12.05 27.97 2.95
N ARG A 447 12.24 29.23 2.55
CA ARG A 447 11.42 29.88 1.52
C ARG A 447 11.68 29.30 0.13
N LEU A 448 12.93 28.95 -0.19
CA LEU A 448 13.29 28.23 -1.41
C LEU A 448 12.57 26.88 -1.47
N ASP A 449 12.69 26.06 -0.43
CA ASP A 449 12.03 24.76 -0.32
C ASP A 449 10.50 24.93 -0.42
N HIS A 450 9.94 25.95 0.22
CA HIS A 450 8.51 26.27 0.13
C HIS A 450 8.06 26.55 -1.31
N ARG A 451 8.74 27.46 -2.01
CA ARG A 451 8.36 27.86 -3.38
C ARG A 451 8.49 26.73 -4.39
N VAL A 452 9.51 25.90 -4.23
CA VAL A 452 9.82 24.82 -5.18
C VAL A 452 8.92 23.61 -4.95
N ILE A 453 8.72 23.20 -3.70
CA ILE A 453 8.07 21.93 -3.37
C ILE A 453 6.56 22.12 -3.11
N TYR A 454 6.09 23.31 -2.77
CA TYR A 454 4.69 23.53 -2.38
C TYR A 454 3.94 24.43 -3.36
N ALA A 455 4.58 25.49 -3.84
CA ALA A 455 3.95 26.42 -4.78
C ALA A 455 4.23 26.08 -6.26
N GLY A 456 5.18 25.19 -6.55
CA GLY A 456 5.59 24.86 -7.93
C GLY A 456 6.24 26.01 -8.70
N ALA A 457 6.61 27.11 -8.02
CA ALA A 457 7.14 28.33 -8.61
C ALA A 457 8.65 28.22 -8.86
N LEU A 458 9.04 27.36 -9.81
CA LEU A 458 10.44 27.01 -10.07
C LEU A 458 11.31 28.22 -10.47
N ASP A 459 10.76 29.14 -11.27
CA ASP A 459 11.52 30.32 -11.74
C ASP A 459 11.78 31.31 -10.60
N GLU A 460 10.76 31.59 -9.78
CA GLU A 460 10.91 32.42 -8.56
C GLU A 460 11.91 31.79 -7.57
N GLY A 461 11.85 30.47 -7.37
CA GLY A 461 12.80 29.75 -6.53
C GLY A 461 14.24 29.88 -7.05
N LEU A 462 14.44 29.79 -8.37
CA LEU A 462 15.77 29.92 -8.97
C LEU A 462 16.31 31.34 -8.83
N ASP A 463 15.46 32.36 -8.93
CA ASP A 463 15.83 33.75 -8.70
C ASP A 463 16.21 34.02 -7.23
N ILE A 464 15.45 33.48 -6.27
CA ILE A 464 15.79 33.53 -4.84
C ILE A 464 17.17 32.91 -4.59
N ALA A 465 17.42 31.72 -5.14
CA ALA A 465 18.68 31.02 -4.97
C ALA A 465 19.86 31.79 -5.60
N ARG A 466 19.68 32.33 -6.81
CA ARG A 466 20.72 33.13 -7.50
C ARG A 466 21.04 34.41 -6.75
N HIS A 467 20.02 35.12 -6.25
CA HIS A 467 20.20 36.32 -5.45
C HIS A 467 20.97 35.99 -4.16
N ALA A 468 20.53 34.98 -3.41
CA ALA A 468 21.19 34.57 -2.18
C ALA A 468 22.65 34.14 -2.41
N ARG A 469 22.94 33.40 -3.50
CA ARG A 469 24.30 33.00 -3.87
C ARG A 469 25.22 34.19 -4.15
N SER A 470 24.68 35.29 -4.67
CA SER A 470 25.43 36.52 -4.96
C SER A 470 25.74 37.34 -3.71
N THR A 471 24.87 37.26 -2.69
CA THR A 471 24.97 38.04 -1.45
C THR A 471 25.74 37.29 -0.36
N LEU A 472 25.59 35.96 -0.30
CA LEU A 472 26.20 35.09 0.71
C LEU A 472 27.59 34.58 0.26
N GLY A 473 28.45 34.27 1.23
CA GLY A 473 29.81 33.74 1.01
C GLY A 473 30.12 32.54 1.90
N GLY A 474 31.20 31.82 1.58
CA GLY A 474 31.62 30.62 2.31
C GLY A 474 30.57 29.51 2.31
N THR A 475 30.47 28.78 3.41
CA THR A 475 29.57 27.61 3.57
C THR A 475 28.09 27.93 3.31
N ALA A 476 27.63 29.14 3.60
CA ALA A 476 26.26 29.58 3.32
C ALA A 476 25.96 29.61 1.81
N ARG A 477 26.95 29.96 0.99
CA ARG A 477 26.84 29.92 -0.48
C ARG A 477 26.74 28.47 -0.98
N ASP A 478 27.49 27.57 -0.38
CA ASP A 478 27.51 26.15 -0.78
C ASP A 478 26.17 25.48 -0.45
N GLU A 479 25.56 25.82 0.69
CA GLU A 479 24.23 25.33 1.04
C GLU A 479 23.13 25.79 0.08
N VAL A 480 23.16 27.06 -0.34
CA VAL A 480 22.25 27.58 -1.36
C VAL A 480 22.51 26.90 -2.70
N THR A 481 23.78 26.72 -3.08
CA THR A 481 24.17 26.07 -4.34
C THR A 481 23.72 24.61 -4.38
N ALA A 482 23.87 23.87 -3.27
CA ALA A 482 23.42 22.50 -3.13
C ALA A 482 21.90 22.35 -3.34
N ARG A 483 21.08 23.27 -2.79
CA ARG A 483 19.62 23.26 -2.98
C ARG A 483 19.20 23.76 -4.36
N MET A 484 19.93 24.74 -4.91
CA MET A 484 19.73 25.23 -6.28
C MET A 484 19.96 24.13 -7.33
N ALA A 485 20.79 23.12 -7.05
CA ALA A 485 21.08 22.04 -7.99
C ALA A 485 19.81 21.27 -8.43
N ALA A 486 18.82 21.08 -7.56
CA ALA A 486 17.55 20.46 -7.95
C ALA A 486 16.76 21.31 -8.97
N LEU A 487 16.86 22.64 -8.87
CA LEU A 487 16.26 23.57 -9.83
C LEU A 487 17.00 23.59 -11.16
N ILE A 488 18.33 23.50 -11.12
CA ILE A 488 19.16 23.36 -12.31
C ILE A 488 18.76 22.08 -13.06
N VAL A 489 18.56 20.95 -12.37
CA VAL A 489 18.02 19.73 -13.00
C VAL A 489 16.69 20.00 -13.68
N ALA A 490 15.76 20.70 -13.01
CA ALA A 490 14.42 20.95 -13.53
C ALA A 490 14.37 21.90 -14.73
N LYS A 491 15.31 22.85 -14.86
CA LYS A 491 15.24 23.96 -15.84
C LYS A 491 16.39 24.05 -16.82
N GLU A 492 17.57 23.55 -16.46
CA GLU A 492 18.81 23.73 -17.22
C GLU A 492 19.44 22.39 -17.64
N GLY A 493 19.02 21.28 -17.04
CA GLY A 493 19.42 19.92 -17.39
C GLY A 493 20.47 19.30 -16.47
N PHE A 494 20.77 18.03 -16.71
CA PHE A 494 21.59 17.19 -15.83
C PHE A 494 23.07 17.54 -15.90
N ARG A 495 23.59 17.91 -17.07
CA ARG A 495 25.01 18.29 -17.22
C ARG A 495 25.35 19.50 -16.33
N ASN A 496 24.52 20.54 -16.39
CA ASN A 496 24.72 21.76 -15.60
C ASN A 496 24.62 21.47 -14.09
N ALA A 497 23.75 20.53 -13.68
CA ALA A 497 23.62 20.14 -12.29
C ALA A 497 24.85 19.36 -11.77
N VAL A 498 25.47 18.51 -12.60
CA VAL A 498 26.75 17.85 -12.27
C VAL A 498 27.84 18.90 -12.08
N GLU A 499 27.95 19.86 -13.00
CA GLU A 499 28.96 20.93 -12.91
C GLU A 499 28.74 21.80 -11.66
N ALA A 500 27.49 22.16 -11.36
CA ALA A 500 27.15 23.00 -10.20
C ALA A 500 27.42 22.33 -8.84
N THR A 501 27.45 21.00 -8.77
CA THR A 501 27.64 20.24 -7.52
C THR A 501 29.02 19.62 -7.36
N ALA A 502 29.85 19.66 -8.41
CA ALA A 502 31.13 18.95 -8.47
C ALA A 502 32.08 19.33 -7.32
N ASP A 503 32.31 20.62 -7.09
CA ASP A 503 33.23 21.11 -6.07
C ASP A 503 32.76 20.71 -4.66
N ILE A 504 31.46 20.89 -4.37
CA ILE A 504 30.85 20.55 -3.08
C ILE A 504 30.95 19.04 -2.80
N ILE A 505 30.72 18.20 -3.81
CA ILE A 505 30.81 16.73 -3.70
C ILE A 505 32.26 16.27 -3.51
N ALA A 506 33.22 16.97 -4.10
CA ALA A 506 34.65 16.68 -3.96
C ALA A 506 35.17 17.02 -2.55
N GLU A 507 34.71 18.12 -1.96
CA GLU A 507 35.10 18.53 -0.60
C GLU A 507 34.57 17.58 0.49
N GLY A 508 33.36 17.04 0.33
CA GLY A 508 32.91 15.84 1.05
C GLY A 508 32.42 16.03 2.49
N GLN A 509 32.08 17.25 2.94
CA GLN A 509 31.75 17.53 4.34
C GLN A 509 30.52 18.45 4.55
N GLY A 510 29.81 18.24 5.67
CA GLY A 510 28.73 19.11 6.14
C GLY A 510 27.37 18.95 5.43
N THR A 511 26.46 19.85 5.77
CA THR A 511 25.06 19.86 5.29
C THR A 511 24.97 20.12 3.77
N ALA A 512 25.81 21.02 3.24
CA ALA A 512 25.88 21.31 1.81
C ALA A 512 26.24 20.05 1.00
N PHE A 513 27.20 19.25 1.48
CA PHE A 513 27.59 17.99 0.85
C PHE A 513 26.45 16.97 0.82
N ALA A 514 25.79 16.74 1.95
CA ALA A 514 24.64 15.83 2.02
C ALA A 514 23.54 16.27 1.04
N TRP A 515 23.20 17.56 1.01
CA TRP A 515 22.23 18.08 0.04
C TRP A 515 22.69 17.92 -1.41
N ALA A 516 23.92 18.31 -1.76
CA ALA A 516 24.42 18.28 -3.14
C ALA A 516 24.47 16.85 -3.69
N CYS A 517 24.74 15.85 -2.85
CA CYS A 517 24.75 14.45 -3.24
C CYS A 517 23.40 13.95 -3.79
N MET A 518 22.27 14.55 -3.39
CA MET A 518 20.94 14.16 -3.89
C MET A 518 20.75 14.44 -5.39
N PRO A 519 20.62 15.71 -5.85
CA PRO A 519 20.52 16.01 -7.28
C PRO A 519 21.81 15.68 -8.04
N GLY A 520 22.98 15.70 -7.39
CA GLY A 520 24.26 15.33 -7.98
C GLY A 520 24.33 13.86 -8.40
N SER A 521 24.00 12.93 -7.49
CA SER A 521 23.95 11.49 -7.82
C SER A 521 22.93 11.20 -8.92
N TYR A 522 21.74 11.80 -8.85
CA TYR A 522 20.74 11.64 -9.90
C TYR A 522 21.25 12.10 -11.27
N SER A 523 21.90 13.26 -11.32
CA SER A 523 22.41 13.84 -12.56
C SER A 523 23.59 13.04 -13.13
N LEU A 524 24.47 12.52 -12.27
CA LEU A 524 25.52 11.57 -12.66
C LEU A 524 24.91 10.30 -13.27
N ALA A 525 23.86 9.75 -12.65
CA ALA A 525 23.19 8.57 -13.16
C ALA A 525 22.55 8.82 -14.54
N ARG A 526 21.81 9.93 -14.71
CA ARG A 526 21.17 10.29 -16.00
C ARG A 526 22.17 10.60 -17.11
N THR A 527 23.35 11.14 -16.76
CA THR A 527 24.45 11.37 -17.71
C THR A 527 25.24 10.11 -18.06
N GLY A 528 25.03 9.00 -17.35
CA GLY A 528 25.62 7.68 -17.65
C GLY A 528 26.73 7.23 -16.71
N ARG A 529 27.09 8.02 -15.68
CA ARG A 529 28.11 7.69 -14.67
C ARG A 529 27.47 6.95 -13.49
N ILE A 530 27.08 5.70 -13.71
CA ILE A 530 26.23 4.92 -12.80
C ILE A 530 26.95 4.56 -11.49
N ASP A 531 28.19 4.06 -11.56
CA ASP A 531 28.87 3.57 -10.35
C ASP A 531 29.23 4.73 -9.42
N GLU A 532 29.65 5.85 -9.99
CA GLU A 532 29.90 7.08 -9.24
C GLU A 532 28.62 7.67 -8.63
N ALA A 533 27.49 7.62 -9.34
CA ALA A 533 26.21 8.04 -8.80
C ALA A 533 25.82 7.24 -7.55
N ILE A 534 26.00 5.91 -7.57
CA ILE A 534 25.74 5.02 -6.43
C ILE A 534 26.64 5.38 -5.25
N ASP A 535 27.94 5.62 -5.51
CA ASP A 535 28.88 6.04 -4.46
C ASP A 535 28.49 7.38 -3.83
N VAL A 536 28.19 8.40 -4.65
CA VAL A 536 27.76 9.73 -4.20
C VAL A 536 26.49 9.64 -3.36
N ALA A 537 25.49 8.87 -3.80
CA ALA A 537 24.26 8.67 -3.05
C ALA A 537 24.52 8.06 -1.66
N ARG A 538 25.38 7.04 -1.59
CA ARG A 538 25.76 6.38 -0.33
C ARG A 538 26.56 7.28 0.60
N ARG A 539 27.54 8.03 0.07
CA ARG A 539 28.31 9.01 0.85
C ARG A 539 27.42 10.12 1.40
N GLY A 540 26.50 10.64 0.58
CA GLY A 540 25.50 11.63 1.00
C GLY A 540 24.64 11.12 2.15
N ARG A 541 24.09 9.89 2.01
CA ARG A 541 23.32 9.23 3.08
C ARG A 541 24.12 9.09 4.38
N ALA A 542 25.35 8.60 4.27
CA ALA A 542 26.23 8.40 5.42
C ALA A 542 26.61 9.72 6.11
N ALA A 543 26.77 10.79 5.34
CA ALA A 543 27.01 12.13 5.88
C ALA A 543 25.76 12.67 6.58
N GLN A 544 24.59 12.53 5.97
CA GLN A 544 23.33 12.98 6.55
C GLN A 544 23.03 12.31 7.89
N LEU A 545 23.25 11.00 8.00
CA LEU A 545 23.04 10.25 9.25
C LEU A 545 23.97 10.67 10.40
N LYS A 546 25.06 11.39 10.11
CA LYS A 546 26.01 11.89 11.11
C LYS A 546 25.76 13.35 11.51
N LEU A 547 24.79 14.03 10.89
CA LEU A 547 24.48 15.41 11.21
C LEU A 547 23.87 15.50 12.62
N SER A 548 24.32 16.48 13.40
CA SER A 548 23.81 16.73 14.75
C SER A 548 22.37 17.27 14.76
N GLN A 549 21.96 17.90 13.66
CA GLN A 549 20.57 18.31 13.41
C GLN A 549 20.06 17.58 12.16
N PRO A 550 18.89 16.94 12.22
CA PRO A 550 18.32 16.29 11.05
C PRO A 550 17.97 17.35 9.99
N MET A 551 18.48 17.16 8.77
CA MET A 551 18.03 17.92 7.60
C MET A 551 16.52 17.77 7.42
N ASN A 552 15.83 18.80 6.91
CA ASN A 552 14.37 18.83 6.65
C ASN A 552 13.81 17.71 5.76
N TRP A 553 14.69 17.02 5.00
CA TRP A 553 14.38 15.85 4.18
C TRP A 553 15.05 14.63 4.79
N TYR A 554 14.36 13.50 4.92
CA TYR A 554 14.95 12.29 5.49
C TYR A 554 15.97 11.61 4.55
N PRO A 555 16.81 10.69 5.08
CA PRO A 555 17.83 9.99 4.30
C PRO A 555 17.32 9.08 3.18
N TRP A 556 16.02 8.77 3.10
CA TRP A 556 15.47 7.92 2.04
C TRP A 556 15.57 8.54 0.65
N MET A 557 15.72 9.86 0.53
CA MET A 557 15.92 10.48 -0.78
C MET A 557 17.24 10.05 -1.41
N HIS A 558 18.30 9.87 -0.61
CA HIS A 558 19.52 9.23 -1.11
C HIS A 558 19.29 7.79 -1.57
N LEU A 559 18.46 7.03 -0.85
CA LEU A 559 18.09 5.68 -1.26
C LEU A 559 17.32 5.69 -2.58
N PHE A 560 16.38 6.62 -2.77
CA PHE A 560 15.67 6.79 -4.03
C PHE A 560 16.65 7.00 -5.19
N TYR A 561 17.62 7.89 -5.06
CA TYR A 561 18.63 8.15 -6.11
C TYR A 561 19.59 6.97 -6.33
N GLU A 562 19.96 6.24 -5.27
CA GLU A 562 20.71 4.98 -5.38
C GLU A 562 19.92 3.94 -6.20
N VAL A 563 18.63 3.77 -5.91
CA VAL A 563 17.76 2.83 -6.64
C VAL A 563 17.60 3.23 -8.11
N GLU A 564 17.48 4.52 -8.42
CA GLU A 564 17.45 5.01 -9.80
C GLU A 564 18.75 4.63 -10.54
N ALA A 565 19.90 4.92 -9.94
CA ALA A 565 21.20 4.58 -10.54
C ALA A 565 21.36 3.07 -10.75
N LEU A 566 21.00 2.25 -9.76
CA LEU A 566 20.99 0.78 -9.87
C LEU A 566 20.11 0.32 -11.05
N SER A 567 18.92 0.89 -11.18
CA SER A 567 17.97 0.55 -12.26
C SER A 567 18.53 0.91 -13.63
N TYR A 568 19.13 2.10 -13.78
CA TYR A 568 19.73 2.55 -15.04
C TYR A 568 20.94 1.71 -15.47
N GLY A 569 21.72 1.20 -14.50
CA GLY A 569 22.82 0.25 -14.75
C GLY A 569 22.36 -1.18 -15.09
N GLY A 570 21.08 -1.50 -14.92
CA GLY A 570 20.52 -2.84 -15.12
C GLY A 570 20.57 -3.76 -13.90
N ARG A 571 20.78 -3.22 -12.68
CA ARG A 571 20.83 -3.96 -11.41
C ARG A 571 19.46 -4.01 -10.74
N PHE A 572 18.47 -4.56 -11.46
CA PHE A 572 17.07 -4.44 -11.08
C PHE A 572 16.69 -5.17 -9.77
N HIS A 573 17.33 -6.31 -9.48
CA HIS A 573 17.07 -7.05 -8.24
C HIS A 573 17.49 -6.27 -6.99
N ASP A 574 18.65 -5.60 -7.02
CA ASP A 574 19.11 -4.74 -5.92
C ASP A 574 18.14 -3.57 -5.72
N ALA A 575 17.73 -2.93 -6.82
CA ALA A 575 16.79 -1.81 -6.83
C ALA A 575 15.41 -2.18 -6.24
N GLU A 576 14.84 -3.31 -6.66
CA GLU A 576 13.54 -3.79 -6.17
C GLU A 576 13.61 -4.23 -4.70
N GLY A 577 14.72 -4.87 -4.29
CA GLY A 577 14.94 -5.28 -2.90
C GLY A 577 14.94 -4.10 -1.92
N ILE A 578 15.69 -3.04 -2.25
CA ILE A 578 15.73 -1.80 -1.45
C ILE A 578 14.33 -1.16 -1.43
N SER A 579 13.70 -1.00 -2.60
CA SER A 579 12.39 -0.33 -2.70
C SER A 579 11.30 -1.06 -1.91
N THR A 580 11.27 -2.40 -1.98
CA THR A 580 10.28 -3.21 -1.27
C THR A 580 10.51 -3.17 0.24
N SER A 581 11.76 -3.30 0.68
CA SER A 581 12.09 -3.21 2.11
C SER A 581 11.69 -1.87 2.70
N GLN A 582 12.00 -0.78 1.99
CA GLN A 582 11.69 0.57 2.47
C GLN A 582 10.20 0.90 2.39
N TYR A 583 9.48 0.39 1.38
CA TYR A 583 8.02 0.50 1.34
C TYR A 583 7.37 -0.17 2.56
N ASN A 584 7.78 -1.39 2.88
CA ASN A 584 7.24 -2.13 4.04
C ASN A 584 7.58 -1.44 5.36
N GLU A 585 8.81 -0.91 5.50
CA GLU A 585 9.22 -0.12 6.67
C GLU A 585 8.39 1.17 6.81
N ALA A 586 8.12 1.85 5.69
CA ALA A 586 7.29 3.06 5.67
C ALA A 586 5.84 2.79 6.07
N VAL A 587 5.26 1.66 5.60
CA VAL A 587 3.93 1.20 6.01
C VAL A 587 3.92 0.90 7.53
N ALA A 588 4.91 0.15 8.02
CA ALA A 588 5.00 -0.21 9.43
C ALA A 588 5.21 1.03 10.35
N SER A 589 5.98 2.01 9.88
CA SER A 589 6.28 3.24 10.62
C SER A 589 5.25 4.36 10.40
N ARG A 590 4.25 4.12 9.54
CA ARG A 590 3.19 5.07 9.15
C ARG A 590 3.71 6.39 8.58
N VAL A 591 4.78 6.32 7.81
CA VAL A 591 5.40 7.49 7.17
C VAL A 591 4.87 7.63 5.74
N LEU A 592 3.81 8.42 5.56
CA LEU A 592 3.08 8.56 4.29
C LEU A 592 3.98 8.98 3.12
N GLU A 593 4.91 9.92 3.35
CA GLU A 593 5.79 10.40 2.27
C GLU A 593 6.77 9.31 1.79
N ALA A 594 7.35 8.53 2.71
CA ALA A 594 8.21 7.41 2.36
C ALA A 594 7.39 6.31 1.65
N GLN A 595 6.17 6.04 2.11
CA GLN A 595 5.27 5.11 1.46
C GLN A 595 4.95 5.56 0.01
N ALA A 596 4.65 6.84 -0.19
CA ALA A 596 4.40 7.44 -1.50
C ALA A 596 5.62 7.32 -2.43
N LEU A 597 6.80 7.67 -1.92
CA LEU A 597 8.05 7.65 -2.66
C LEU A 597 8.42 6.25 -3.12
N PHE A 598 8.35 5.25 -2.24
CA PHE A 598 8.71 3.87 -2.60
C PHE A 598 7.59 3.15 -3.35
N ALA A 599 6.32 3.53 -3.19
CA ALA A 599 5.26 3.10 -4.10
C ALA A 599 5.51 3.61 -5.51
N TRP A 600 5.88 4.89 -5.65
CA TRP A 600 6.25 5.45 -6.94
C TRP A 600 7.47 4.73 -7.52
N GLN A 601 8.49 4.45 -6.71
CA GLN A 601 9.66 3.73 -7.18
C GLN A 601 9.34 2.31 -7.67
N LEU A 602 8.50 1.58 -6.94
CA LEU A 602 8.02 0.26 -7.35
C LEU A 602 7.14 0.31 -8.61
N SER A 603 6.48 1.43 -8.91
CA SER A 603 5.68 1.55 -10.13
C SER A 603 6.52 1.63 -11.40
N LYS A 604 7.77 2.10 -11.30
CA LYS A 604 8.71 2.18 -12.43
C LYS A 604 9.15 0.80 -12.96
N THR A 605 8.90 -0.27 -12.21
CA THR A 605 9.20 -1.65 -12.61
C THR A 605 8.52 -2.05 -13.94
N VAL A 606 7.44 -1.39 -14.35
CA VAL A 606 6.79 -1.64 -15.64
C VAL A 606 7.69 -1.37 -16.85
N ALA A 607 8.66 -0.46 -16.75
CA ALA A 607 9.43 0.02 -17.89
C ALA A 607 10.21 -1.12 -18.58
N ASP A 608 11.26 -1.64 -17.93
CA ASP A 608 12.12 -2.68 -18.49
C ASP A 608 11.76 -4.09 -17.99
N ARG A 609 11.14 -4.21 -16.81
CA ARG A 609 10.77 -5.52 -16.22
C ARG A 609 9.37 -5.96 -16.63
N GLY A 610 8.45 -5.03 -16.85
CA GLY A 610 7.11 -5.31 -17.36
C GLY A 610 6.09 -5.76 -16.34
N HIS A 611 6.31 -5.60 -15.04
CA HIS A 611 5.36 -6.01 -13.99
C HIS A 611 4.07 -5.16 -14.00
N VAL A 612 3.18 -5.38 -14.97
CA VAL A 612 2.17 -4.38 -15.35
C VAL A 612 1.13 -4.14 -14.25
N GLU A 613 0.59 -5.21 -13.67
CA GLU A 613 -0.44 -5.09 -12.63
C GLU A 613 0.09 -4.55 -11.31
N LEU A 614 1.32 -4.93 -10.93
CA LEU A 614 1.98 -4.36 -9.76
C LEU A 614 2.21 -2.87 -9.95
N ALA A 615 2.68 -2.46 -11.13
CA ALA A 615 2.97 -1.07 -11.43
C ALA A 615 1.73 -0.19 -11.43
N VAL A 616 0.61 -0.65 -12.01
CA VAL A 616 -0.67 0.07 -11.96
C VAL A 616 -1.08 0.32 -10.51
N ARG A 617 -1.11 -0.73 -9.67
CA ARG A 617 -1.49 -0.60 -8.26
C ARG A 617 -0.58 0.36 -7.49
N ARG A 618 0.74 0.22 -7.68
CA ARG A 618 1.73 1.05 -6.97
C ARG A 618 1.71 2.51 -7.44
N ALA A 619 1.50 2.77 -8.74
CA ALA A 619 1.33 4.13 -9.25
C ALA A 619 0.04 4.79 -8.73
N GLN A 620 -1.08 4.06 -8.66
CA GLN A 620 -2.33 4.56 -8.08
C GLN A 620 -2.17 4.90 -6.59
N THR A 621 -1.48 4.03 -5.83
CA THR A 621 -1.15 4.25 -4.42
C THR A 621 -0.32 5.52 -4.25
N ALA A 622 0.78 5.67 -5.01
CA ALA A 622 1.65 6.84 -4.94
C ALA A 622 0.92 8.13 -5.32
N THR A 623 0.17 8.12 -6.43
CA THR A 623 -0.65 9.26 -6.88
C THR A 623 -1.58 9.74 -5.78
N SER A 624 -2.27 8.82 -5.11
CA SER A 624 -3.17 9.18 -4.02
C SER A 624 -2.45 9.78 -2.83
N LEU A 625 -1.38 9.13 -2.36
CA LEU A 625 -0.65 9.61 -1.19
C LEU A 625 -0.08 11.00 -1.46
N TYR A 626 0.44 11.27 -2.67
CA TYR A 626 0.89 12.61 -3.03
C TYR A 626 -0.25 13.63 -3.19
N ARG A 627 -1.45 13.21 -3.63
CA ARG A 627 -2.65 14.08 -3.59
C ARG A 627 -3.01 14.46 -2.15
N GLN A 628 -3.01 13.48 -1.24
CA GLN A 628 -3.27 13.71 0.18
C GLN A 628 -2.25 14.64 0.82
N LEU A 629 -0.97 14.49 0.46
CA LEU A 629 0.12 15.34 0.92
C LEU A 629 0.14 16.73 0.25
N GLY A 630 -0.76 17.02 -0.69
CA GLY A 630 -0.80 18.30 -1.40
C GLY A 630 0.42 18.54 -2.31
N ARG A 631 0.89 17.49 -3.00
CA ARG A 631 2.15 17.47 -3.78
C ARG A 631 1.93 17.30 -5.29
N PRO A 632 1.37 18.31 -6.00
CA PRO A 632 0.94 18.15 -7.39
C PRO A 632 2.07 17.79 -8.37
N GLN A 633 3.31 18.25 -8.12
CA GLN A 633 4.46 17.90 -8.94
C GLN A 633 4.81 16.41 -8.88
N PHE A 634 4.67 15.77 -7.70
CA PHE A 634 4.92 14.34 -7.56
C PHE A 634 3.76 13.51 -8.12
N VAL A 635 2.52 14.02 -8.02
CA VAL A 635 1.36 13.45 -8.69
C VAL A 635 1.60 13.36 -10.20
N GLN A 636 2.13 14.42 -10.82
CA GLN A 636 2.47 14.45 -12.25
C GLN A 636 3.43 13.31 -12.64
N PHE A 637 4.46 13.03 -11.84
CA PHE A 637 5.39 11.94 -12.13
C PHE A 637 4.76 10.56 -11.95
N CYS A 638 3.91 10.38 -10.94
CA CYS A 638 3.20 9.12 -10.70
C CYS A 638 2.20 8.81 -11.82
N LEU A 639 1.45 9.82 -12.29
CA LEU A 639 0.53 9.67 -13.43
C LEU A 639 1.26 9.29 -14.72
N GLY A 640 2.49 9.77 -14.94
CA GLY A 640 3.32 9.37 -16.07
C GLY A 640 3.57 7.85 -16.10
N TYR A 641 3.97 7.25 -14.98
CA TYR A 641 4.18 5.79 -14.91
C TYR A 641 2.87 5.00 -14.88
N LEU A 642 1.80 5.55 -14.31
CA LEU A 642 0.47 4.94 -14.41
C LEU A 642 0.03 4.84 -15.88
N ALA A 643 0.16 5.93 -16.64
CA ALA A 643 -0.16 5.94 -18.07
C ALA A 643 0.71 4.96 -18.86
N LEU A 644 2.02 4.90 -18.57
CA LEU A 644 2.92 3.92 -19.19
C LEU A 644 2.48 2.48 -18.87
N ALA A 645 2.15 2.17 -17.61
CA ALA A 645 1.73 0.83 -17.22
C ALA A 645 0.40 0.43 -17.88
N LEU A 646 -0.58 1.34 -17.89
CA LEU A 646 -1.86 1.14 -18.57
C LEU A 646 -1.65 0.94 -20.08
N ALA A 647 -0.80 1.73 -20.72
CA ALA A 647 -0.50 1.57 -22.14
C ALA A 647 0.14 0.21 -22.45
N VAL A 648 1.15 -0.20 -21.67
CA VAL A 648 1.83 -1.50 -21.83
C VAL A 648 0.91 -2.68 -21.49
N SER A 649 -0.12 -2.50 -20.67
CA SER A 649 -1.16 -3.53 -20.43
C SER A 649 -2.19 -3.66 -21.56
N GLY A 650 -2.19 -2.73 -22.53
CA GLY A 650 -3.21 -2.65 -23.58
C GLY A 650 -4.48 -1.88 -23.18
N ARG A 651 -4.51 -1.24 -21.99
CA ARG A 651 -5.62 -0.42 -21.49
C ARG A 651 -5.54 1.01 -22.05
N ALA A 652 -5.61 1.13 -23.38
CA ALA A 652 -5.33 2.36 -24.11
C ALA A 652 -6.23 3.56 -23.70
N SER A 653 -7.51 3.32 -23.45
CA SER A 653 -8.46 4.36 -23.04
C SER A 653 -8.12 4.95 -21.66
N GLU A 654 -7.77 4.09 -20.70
CA GLU A 654 -7.42 4.51 -19.34
C GLU A 654 -6.05 5.21 -19.32
N ALA A 655 -5.10 4.77 -20.15
CA ALA A 655 -3.83 5.46 -20.33
C ALA A 655 -4.03 6.90 -20.87
N ARG A 656 -4.95 7.07 -21.84
CA ARG A 656 -5.32 8.39 -22.37
C ARG A 656 -5.96 9.28 -21.31
N GLU A 657 -6.91 8.75 -20.55
CA GLU A 657 -7.56 9.47 -19.46
C GLU A 657 -6.54 9.92 -18.42
N THR A 658 -5.62 9.03 -18.03
CA THR A 658 -4.52 9.35 -17.11
C THR A 658 -3.60 10.46 -17.63
N LEU A 659 -3.30 10.50 -18.93
CA LEU A 659 -2.54 11.60 -19.52
C LEU A 659 -3.32 12.92 -19.54
N SER A 660 -4.64 12.86 -19.75
CA SER A 660 -5.50 14.04 -19.66
C SER A 660 -5.52 14.60 -18.22
N ASP A 661 -5.58 13.72 -17.22
CA ASP A 661 -5.46 14.10 -15.81
C ASP A 661 -4.11 14.79 -15.54
N LEU A 662 -3.01 14.23 -16.06
CA LEU A 662 -1.68 14.83 -15.94
C LEU A 662 -1.63 16.23 -16.56
N GLU A 663 -2.20 16.41 -17.75
CA GLU A 663 -2.26 17.70 -18.47
C GLU A 663 -3.15 18.73 -17.79
N SER A 664 -4.12 18.29 -16.99
CA SER A 664 -4.98 19.17 -16.21
C SER A 664 -4.31 19.73 -14.94
N LEU A 665 -3.18 19.16 -14.54
CA LEU A 665 -2.39 19.69 -13.44
C LEU A 665 -1.75 21.01 -13.90
N ASP A 666 -2.10 22.12 -13.25
CA ASP A 666 -1.49 23.44 -13.49
C ASP A 666 -0.08 23.51 -12.88
N VAL A 667 0.81 22.63 -13.35
CA VAL A 667 2.19 22.49 -12.89
C VAL A 667 3.18 22.83 -14.00
N PRO A 668 4.24 23.61 -13.73
CA PRO A 668 5.22 23.95 -14.77
C PRO A 668 5.94 22.74 -15.35
N THR A 669 6.30 22.83 -16.63
CA THR A 669 7.12 21.81 -17.28
C THR A 669 8.51 21.73 -16.63
N SER A 670 8.95 20.52 -16.32
CA SER A 670 10.25 20.23 -15.73
C SER A 670 11.03 19.24 -16.59
N TYR A 671 12.34 19.42 -16.69
CA TYR A 671 13.26 18.43 -17.25
C TYR A 671 13.45 17.23 -16.33
N PHE A 672 13.17 17.38 -15.02
CA PHE A 672 13.12 16.24 -14.11
C PHE A 672 12.04 15.27 -14.60
N MET A 673 12.48 14.11 -15.11
CA MET A 673 11.63 13.06 -15.67
C MET A 673 10.86 13.47 -16.93
N GLY A 674 11.31 14.53 -17.60
CA GLY A 674 10.65 15.02 -18.80
C GLY A 674 10.70 14.01 -19.96
N VAL A 675 11.77 13.23 -20.08
CA VAL A 675 11.88 12.17 -21.11
C VAL A 675 11.00 10.97 -20.76
N ASP A 676 10.90 10.61 -19.48
CA ASP A 676 10.04 9.52 -18.99
C ASP A 676 8.55 9.79 -19.28
N GLN A 677 8.11 11.05 -19.13
CA GLN A 677 6.75 11.47 -19.51
C GLN A 677 6.53 11.38 -21.02
N ASP A 678 7.52 11.76 -21.83
CA ASP A 678 7.44 11.62 -23.29
C ASP A 678 7.37 10.14 -23.70
N LEU A 679 8.07 9.25 -22.99
CA LEU A 679 7.95 7.79 -23.18
C LEU A 679 6.53 7.30 -22.87
N ALA A 680 5.92 7.73 -21.76
CA ALA A 680 4.54 7.38 -21.42
C ALA A 680 3.54 7.84 -22.49
N ARG A 681 3.71 9.06 -23.02
CA ARG A 681 2.93 9.59 -24.15
C ARG A 681 3.11 8.75 -25.41
N GLY A 682 4.35 8.43 -25.75
CA GLY A 682 4.68 7.61 -26.93
C GLY A 682 4.07 6.20 -26.83
N TRP A 683 4.21 5.52 -25.70
CA TRP A 683 3.63 4.19 -25.47
C TRP A 683 2.10 4.22 -25.44
N THR A 684 1.47 5.32 -25.00
CA THR A 684 0.01 5.49 -25.11
C THR A 684 -0.45 5.57 -26.57
N GLU A 685 0.28 6.30 -27.43
CA GLU A 685 0.02 6.29 -28.89
C GLU A 685 0.23 4.90 -29.51
N VAL A 686 1.19 4.11 -29.01
CA VAL A 686 1.38 2.71 -29.43
C VAL A 686 0.16 1.87 -29.07
N ALA A 687 -0.35 1.97 -27.84
CA ALA A 687 -1.52 1.23 -27.37
C ALA A 687 -2.79 1.56 -28.17
N GLU A 688 -2.90 2.79 -28.68
CA GLU A 688 -3.97 3.21 -29.59
C GLU A 688 -3.71 2.90 -31.08
N THR A 689 -2.65 2.16 -31.40
CA THR A 689 -2.25 1.80 -32.77
C THR A 689 -1.80 2.96 -33.66
N ARG A 690 -1.38 4.09 -33.09
CA ARG A 690 -0.91 5.31 -33.80
C ARG A 690 0.61 5.38 -33.88
N LEU A 691 1.22 4.35 -34.47
CA LEU A 691 2.68 4.16 -34.48
C LEU A 691 3.47 5.36 -35.04
N GLY A 692 2.96 6.05 -36.07
CA GLY A 692 3.65 7.21 -36.65
C GLY A 692 3.74 8.41 -35.70
N ARG A 693 2.76 8.59 -34.81
CA ARG A 693 2.82 9.60 -33.74
C ARG A 693 3.78 9.17 -32.65
N ALA A 694 3.71 7.90 -32.24
CA ALA A 694 4.63 7.33 -31.25
C ALA A 694 6.10 7.49 -31.67
N HIS A 695 6.44 7.15 -32.92
CA HIS A 695 7.81 7.28 -33.45
C HIS A 695 8.33 8.72 -33.35
N ARG A 696 7.53 9.72 -33.77
CA ARG A 696 7.91 11.13 -33.66
C ARG A 696 8.14 11.56 -32.20
N ILE A 697 7.30 11.09 -31.28
CA ILE A 697 7.46 11.38 -29.84
C ILE A 697 8.78 10.78 -29.34
N PHE A 698 9.09 9.52 -29.68
CA PHE A 698 10.35 8.88 -29.26
C PHE A 698 11.59 9.57 -29.85
N GLU A 699 11.55 10.02 -31.11
CA GLU A 699 12.64 10.80 -31.71
C GLU A 699 12.83 12.18 -31.05
N GLN A 700 11.72 12.85 -30.68
CA GLN A 700 11.77 14.11 -29.94
C GLN A 700 12.32 13.90 -28.53
N ALA A 701 11.85 12.87 -27.83
CA ALA A 701 12.31 12.49 -26.50
C ALA A 701 13.81 12.16 -26.50
N ALA A 702 14.31 11.44 -27.52
CA ALA A 702 15.73 11.14 -27.67
C ALA A 702 16.57 12.41 -27.87
N ARG A 703 16.12 13.33 -28.73
CA ARG A 703 16.81 14.62 -28.95
C ARG A 703 16.84 15.48 -27.69
N LYS A 704 15.70 15.61 -27.01
CA LYS A 704 15.57 16.29 -25.73
C LYS A 704 16.52 15.69 -24.70
N GLY A 705 16.59 14.36 -24.61
CA GLY A 705 17.50 13.68 -23.70
C GLY A 705 18.96 14.05 -23.95
N VAL A 706 19.42 14.06 -25.20
CA VAL A 706 20.78 14.49 -25.56
C VAL A 706 21.03 15.96 -25.20
N GLU A 707 20.06 16.84 -25.48
CA GLU A 707 20.13 18.28 -25.19
C GLU A 707 20.33 18.55 -23.69
N ILE A 708 19.53 17.91 -22.84
CA ILE A 708 19.58 18.11 -21.38
C ILE A 708 20.61 17.23 -20.66
N GLY A 709 21.37 16.40 -21.39
CA GLY A 709 22.37 15.50 -20.83
C GLY A 709 21.82 14.18 -20.26
N ASP A 710 20.57 13.85 -20.50
CA ASP A 710 19.93 12.58 -20.14
C ASP A 710 20.20 11.46 -21.16
N HIS A 711 21.37 10.84 -21.03
CA HIS A 711 21.83 9.78 -21.94
C HIS A 711 21.04 8.48 -21.72
N VAL A 712 20.65 8.21 -20.47
CA VAL A 712 19.81 7.06 -20.10
C VAL A 712 18.43 7.15 -20.74
N GLY A 713 17.74 8.29 -20.60
CA GLY A 713 16.44 8.52 -21.20
C GLY A 713 16.50 8.53 -22.73
N ALA A 714 17.54 9.14 -23.30
CA ALA A 714 17.74 9.12 -24.75
C ALA A 714 17.86 7.69 -25.31
N LEU A 715 18.62 6.81 -24.65
CA LEU A 715 18.71 5.40 -25.02
C LEU A 715 17.38 4.65 -24.85
N ALA A 716 16.60 4.96 -23.80
CA ALA A 716 15.28 4.36 -23.61
C ALA A 716 14.29 4.74 -24.72
N ALA A 717 14.32 6.01 -25.17
CA ALA A 717 13.52 6.51 -26.27
C ALA A 717 13.91 5.88 -27.62
N LEU A 718 15.22 5.84 -27.93
CA LEU A 718 15.72 5.17 -29.14
C LEU A 718 15.43 3.67 -29.13
N HIS A 719 15.54 3.00 -27.99
CA HIS A 719 15.17 1.60 -27.86
C HIS A 719 13.67 1.40 -28.05
N SER A 720 12.82 2.29 -27.54
CA SER A 720 11.36 2.24 -27.78
C SER A 720 11.00 2.43 -29.25
N LEU A 721 11.71 3.30 -29.98
CA LEU A 721 11.59 3.44 -31.44
C LEU A 721 11.93 2.12 -32.16
N ALA A 722 13.02 1.47 -31.78
CA ALA A 722 13.41 0.17 -32.34
C ALA A 722 12.38 -0.94 -32.05
N ARG A 723 11.92 -1.05 -30.80
CA ARG A 723 10.93 -2.04 -30.33
C ARG A 723 9.57 -1.90 -31.01
N THR A 724 9.25 -0.70 -31.48
CA THR A 724 7.99 -0.40 -32.19
C THR A 724 8.12 -0.50 -33.71
N GLY A 725 9.25 -1.01 -34.22
CA GLY A 725 9.42 -1.42 -35.61
C GLY A 725 10.34 -0.55 -36.46
N ASP A 726 11.07 0.41 -35.89
CA ASP A 726 12.08 1.20 -36.61
C ASP A 726 13.49 1.14 -35.99
N PRO A 727 14.14 -0.04 -36.01
CA PRO A 727 15.49 -0.20 -35.46
C PRO A 727 16.57 0.53 -36.28
N SER A 728 16.34 0.76 -37.57
CA SER A 728 17.30 1.39 -38.48
C SER A 728 17.50 2.87 -38.17
N SER A 729 16.43 3.60 -37.83
CA SER A 729 16.53 5.01 -37.44
C SER A 729 17.19 5.18 -36.06
N ALA A 730 17.05 4.18 -35.17
CA ALA A 730 17.61 4.23 -33.82
C ALA A 730 19.10 3.88 -33.72
N VAL A 731 19.58 2.91 -34.51
CA VAL A 731 20.89 2.26 -34.28
C VAL A 731 22.08 3.22 -34.34
N ALA A 732 22.08 4.20 -35.24
CA ALA A 732 23.20 5.12 -35.43
C ALA A 732 23.40 6.01 -34.19
N SER A 733 22.31 6.59 -33.67
CA SER A 733 22.33 7.41 -32.45
C SER A 733 22.66 6.56 -31.22
N MET A 734 22.15 5.34 -31.12
CA MET A 734 22.48 4.44 -30.00
C MET A 734 23.96 4.08 -29.96
N ARG A 735 24.62 3.85 -31.11
CA ARG A 735 26.06 3.61 -31.17
C ARG A 735 26.89 4.77 -30.63
N HIS A 736 26.40 6.00 -30.76
CA HIS A 736 27.08 7.18 -30.24
C HIS A 736 26.88 7.33 -28.73
N ILE A 737 25.67 7.07 -28.22
CA ILE A 737 25.31 7.36 -26.82
C ILE A 737 25.65 6.18 -25.88
N ALA A 738 25.40 4.94 -26.30
CA ALA A 738 25.54 3.76 -25.42
C ALA A 738 26.94 3.57 -24.80
N PRO A 739 28.07 3.86 -25.49
CA PRO A 739 29.39 3.76 -24.88
C PRO A 739 29.65 4.73 -23.73
N HIS A 740 28.82 5.77 -23.58
CA HIS A 740 28.93 6.76 -22.50
C HIS A 740 28.04 6.43 -21.29
N VAL A 741 27.34 5.31 -21.29
CA VAL A 741 26.48 4.88 -20.20
C VAL A 741 27.02 3.58 -19.60
N GLU A 742 27.42 3.66 -18.33
CA GLU A 742 27.94 2.55 -17.55
C GLU A 742 26.84 1.51 -17.24
N GLY A 743 27.26 0.30 -16.88
CA GLY A 743 26.37 -0.82 -16.57
C GLY A 743 26.08 -1.73 -17.76
N HIS A 744 25.21 -2.72 -17.53
CA HIS A 744 24.97 -3.80 -18.49
C HIS A 744 23.76 -3.54 -19.41
N LEU A 745 22.83 -2.67 -18.99
CA LEU A 745 21.58 -2.42 -19.71
C LEU A 745 21.81 -1.68 -21.04
N ALA A 746 22.60 -0.61 -21.05
CA ALA A 746 22.84 0.19 -22.26
C ALA A 746 23.52 -0.62 -23.39
N PRO A 747 24.60 -1.38 -23.14
CA PRO A 747 25.16 -2.29 -24.14
C PRO A 747 24.19 -3.37 -24.61
N ALA A 748 23.38 -3.95 -23.72
CA ALA A 748 22.38 -4.96 -24.09
C ALA A 748 21.30 -4.39 -25.02
N ARG A 749 20.81 -3.16 -24.74
CA ARG A 749 19.87 -2.45 -25.64
C ARG A 749 20.49 -2.19 -27.01
N LEU A 750 21.74 -1.75 -27.08
CA LEU A 750 22.41 -1.54 -28.37
C LEU A 750 22.54 -2.85 -29.16
N ARG A 751 23.02 -3.93 -28.52
CA ARG A 751 23.12 -5.25 -29.16
C ARG A 751 21.76 -5.73 -29.66
N HIS A 752 20.69 -5.50 -28.90
CA HIS A 752 19.33 -5.85 -29.31
C HIS A 752 18.95 -5.16 -30.62
N VAL A 753 19.13 -3.84 -30.69
CA VAL A 753 18.83 -3.06 -31.90
C VAL A 753 19.72 -3.45 -33.09
N GLU A 754 21.00 -3.72 -32.86
CA GLU A 754 21.89 -4.19 -33.93
C GLU A 754 21.47 -5.57 -34.48
N ALA A 755 21.06 -6.48 -33.61
CA ALA A 755 20.56 -7.80 -33.99
C ALA A 755 19.23 -7.68 -34.77
N LEU A 756 18.35 -6.76 -34.38
CA LEU A 756 17.12 -6.43 -35.13
C LEU A 756 17.43 -5.93 -36.55
N VAL A 757 18.39 -5.01 -36.71
CA VAL A 757 18.80 -4.48 -38.02
C VAL A 757 19.37 -5.59 -38.91
N ARG A 758 20.14 -6.52 -38.33
CA ARG A 758 20.77 -7.63 -39.07
C ARG A 758 19.85 -8.84 -39.27
N ALA A 759 18.66 -8.83 -38.65
CA ALA A 759 17.78 -10.00 -38.53
C ALA A 759 18.51 -11.24 -37.96
N ASP A 760 19.40 -11.03 -36.99
CA ASP A 760 20.23 -12.08 -36.38
C ASP A 760 19.44 -12.86 -35.32
N ALA A 761 18.83 -13.98 -35.73
CA ALA A 761 17.99 -14.79 -34.87
C ALA A 761 18.75 -15.41 -33.67
N THR A 762 20.02 -15.77 -33.85
CA THR A 762 20.84 -16.36 -32.77
C THR A 762 21.25 -15.27 -31.77
N GLY A 763 21.63 -14.10 -32.27
CA GLY A 763 21.91 -12.94 -31.43
C GLY A 763 20.71 -12.51 -30.59
N LEU A 764 19.52 -12.44 -31.19
CA LEU A 764 18.27 -12.10 -30.48
C LEU A 764 17.93 -13.09 -29.37
N ASP A 765 18.12 -14.39 -29.61
CA ASP A 765 17.87 -15.44 -28.61
C ASP A 765 18.83 -15.32 -27.41
N ALA A 766 20.13 -15.12 -27.67
CA ALA A 766 21.12 -14.88 -26.63
C ALA A 766 20.83 -13.61 -25.81
N ILE A 767 20.42 -12.53 -26.49
CA ILE A 767 20.04 -11.27 -25.82
C ILE A 767 18.79 -11.45 -24.94
N SER A 768 17.86 -12.33 -25.33
CA SER A 768 16.71 -12.67 -24.48
C SER A 768 17.13 -13.31 -23.16
N VAL A 769 18.23 -14.08 -23.15
CA VAL A 769 18.80 -14.68 -21.93
C VAL A 769 19.50 -13.62 -21.10
N ASP A 770 20.27 -12.74 -21.73
CA ASP A 770 20.95 -11.64 -21.04
C ASP A 770 19.94 -10.73 -20.32
N PHE A 771 18.85 -10.35 -20.99
CA PHE A 771 17.79 -9.55 -20.37
C PHE A 771 17.09 -10.29 -19.22
N GLU A 772 16.83 -11.59 -19.35
CA GLU A 772 16.25 -12.39 -18.26
C GLU A 772 17.16 -12.42 -17.03
N GLN A 773 18.46 -12.63 -17.21
CA GLN A 773 19.44 -12.67 -16.13
C GLN A 773 19.58 -11.33 -15.38
N MET A 774 19.41 -10.21 -16.08
CA MET A 774 19.37 -8.88 -15.46
C MET A 774 18.05 -8.63 -14.70
N GLY A 775 17.00 -9.38 -15.03
CA GLY A 775 15.63 -9.18 -14.55
C GLY A 775 14.81 -8.22 -15.41
N ALA A 776 15.23 -7.92 -16.64
CA ALA A 776 14.47 -7.13 -17.61
C ALA A 776 13.42 -8.01 -18.33
N GLY A 777 12.45 -8.53 -17.59
CA GLY A 777 11.49 -9.54 -18.05
C GLY A 777 10.73 -9.17 -19.33
N LEU A 778 10.25 -7.92 -19.45
CA LEU A 778 9.60 -7.44 -20.67
C LEU A 778 10.55 -7.48 -21.87
N LEU A 779 11.76 -6.95 -21.70
CA LEU A 779 12.74 -6.92 -22.79
C LEU A 779 13.18 -8.34 -23.18
N ALA A 780 13.27 -9.26 -22.23
CA ALA A 780 13.55 -10.67 -22.48
C ALA A 780 12.43 -11.33 -23.30
N ALA A 781 11.17 -11.08 -22.94
CA ALA A 781 10.01 -11.60 -23.65
C ALA A 781 9.94 -11.08 -25.10
N GLU A 782 10.22 -9.78 -25.29
CA GLU A 782 10.23 -9.15 -26.61
C GLU A 782 11.40 -9.64 -27.47
N ALA A 783 12.61 -9.74 -26.92
CA ALA A 783 13.77 -10.26 -27.65
C ALA A 783 13.55 -11.73 -28.08
N ALA A 784 12.91 -12.54 -27.24
CA ALA A 784 12.51 -13.91 -27.61
C ALA A 784 11.44 -13.93 -28.72
N ALA A 785 10.49 -12.99 -28.72
CA ALA A 785 9.52 -12.84 -29.81
C ALA A 785 10.19 -12.39 -31.11
N ASP A 786 11.15 -11.47 -31.02
CA ASP A 786 11.96 -11.01 -32.14
C ASP A 786 12.81 -12.13 -32.74
N ALA A 787 13.42 -12.97 -31.89
CA ALA A 787 14.11 -14.18 -32.30
C ALA A 787 13.16 -15.16 -33.00
N ALA A 788 11.96 -15.40 -32.46
CA ALA A 788 10.96 -16.27 -33.08
C ALA A 788 10.56 -15.78 -34.49
N ALA A 789 10.34 -14.47 -34.66
CA ALA A 789 10.06 -13.88 -35.96
C ALA A 789 11.25 -14.01 -36.93
N ALA A 790 12.48 -13.82 -36.45
CA ALA A 790 13.69 -13.99 -37.26
C ALA A 790 13.91 -15.45 -37.70
N TRP A 791 13.75 -16.42 -36.79
CA TRP A 791 13.80 -17.86 -37.11
C TRP A 791 12.70 -18.29 -38.08
N THR A 792 11.50 -17.71 -37.95
CA THR A 792 10.40 -17.95 -38.89
C THR A 792 10.75 -17.47 -40.30
N ARG A 793 11.36 -16.28 -40.45
CA ARG A 793 11.85 -15.79 -41.75
C ARG A 793 12.99 -16.66 -42.30
N ALA A 794 13.81 -17.24 -41.44
CA ALA A 794 14.86 -18.17 -41.80
C ALA A 794 14.37 -19.61 -42.10
N ASN A 795 13.05 -19.88 -41.97
CA ASN A 795 12.43 -21.20 -42.12
C ASN A 795 12.92 -22.27 -41.12
N GLU A 796 13.39 -21.87 -39.94
CA GLU A 796 13.85 -22.77 -38.87
C GLU A 796 12.75 -23.02 -37.83
N SER A 797 11.78 -23.88 -38.16
CA SER A 797 10.55 -24.05 -37.38
C SER A 797 10.75 -24.49 -35.93
N ARG A 798 11.78 -25.31 -35.65
CA ARG A 798 12.05 -25.81 -34.29
C ARG A 798 12.53 -24.68 -33.38
N SER A 799 13.47 -23.88 -33.86
CA SER A 799 14.02 -22.73 -33.13
C SER A 799 12.97 -21.63 -32.96
N ALA A 800 12.18 -21.36 -34.00
CA ALA A 800 11.06 -20.43 -33.93
C ALA A 800 10.06 -20.81 -32.83
N ALA A 801 9.63 -22.08 -32.78
CA ALA A 801 8.70 -22.56 -31.77
C ALA A 801 9.30 -22.55 -30.34
N ALA A 802 10.61 -22.76 -30.20
CA ALA A 802 11.28 -22.68 -28.91
C ALA A 802 11.32 -21.23 -28.39
N ALA A 803 11.72 -20.29 -29.24
CA ALA A 803 11.76 -18.87 -28.92
C ALA A 803 10.35 -18.31 -28.62
N GLU A 804 9.34 -18.73 -29.37
CA GLU A 804 7.94 -18.34 -29.14
C GLU A 804 7.42 -18.82 -27.77
N ARG A 805 7.66 -20.09 -27.41
CA ARG A 805 7.32 -20.60 -26.08
C ARG A 805 8.00 -19.82 -24.95
N ARG A 806 9.29 -19.49 -25.13
CA ARG A 806 10.05 -18.69 -24.16
C ARG A 806 9.44 -17.29 -24.01
N SER A 807 9.12 -16.63 -25.11
CA SER A 807 8.45 -15.33 -25.10
C SER A 807 7.14 -15.36 -24.32
N VAL A 808 6.29 -16.36 -24.56
CA VAL A 808 4.99 -16.51 -23.86
C VAL A 808 5.18 -16.71 -22.36
N LEU A 809 6.10 -17.60 -21.95
CA LEU A 809 6.35 -17.85 -20.52
C LEU A 809 6.84 -16.60 -19.78
N LEU A 810 7.76 -15.86 -20.39
CA LEU A 810 8.26 -14.59 -19.84
C LEU A 810 7.15 -13.54 -19.77
N ALA A 811 6.34 -13.39 -20.83
CA ALA A 811 5.22 -12.45 -20.83
C ALA A 811 4.19 -12.75 -19.72
N VAL A 812 3.89 -14.03 -19.46
CA VAL A 812 3.00 -14.43 -18.36
C VAL A 812 3.57 -13.99 -17.00
N SER A 813 4.86 -14.19 -16.76
CA SER A 813 5.51 -13.75 -15.50
C SER A 813 5.46 -12.24 -15.28
N CYS A 814 5.36 -11.46 -16.36
CA CYS A 814 5.22 -10.01 -16.34
C CYS A 814 3.75 -9.55 -16.18
N GLY A 815 2.76 -10.43 -16.24
CA GLY A 815 1.35 -10.04 -16.24
C GLY A 815 0.79 -9.74 -17.63
N ASN A 816 1.30 -10.43 -18.66
CA ASN A 816 0.85 -10.39 -20.06
C ASN A 816 0.83 -8.98 -20.70
N PRO A 817 1.98 -8.29 -20.78
CA PRO A 817 2.09 -7.02 -21.49
C PRO A 817 1.68 -7.14 -22.97
N ARG A 818 1.16 -6.04 -23.52
CA ARG A 818 0.65 -5.90 -24.88
C ARG A 818 1.49 -4.90 -25.67
N THR A 819 2.70 -5.31 -26.06
CA THR A 819 3.58 -4.51 -26.91
C THR A 819 3.58 -5.02 -28.36
N PRO A 820 3.92 -4.18 -29.37
CA PRO A 820 3.98 -4.62 -30.77
C PRO A 820 4.97 -5.76 -31.03
N ALA A 821 6.00 -5.91 -30.18
CA ALA A 821 6.96 -6.99 -30.28
C ALA A 821 6.37 -8.35 -29.85
N LEU A 822 5.36 -8.36 -28.96
CA LEU A 822 4.71 -9.56 -28.46
C LEU A 822 3.50 -10.01 -29.31
N ALA A 823 3.17 -9.31 -30.39
CA ALA A 823 2.22 -9.79 -31.41
C ALA A 823 2.76 -11.07 -32.10
N SER A 824 1.91 -11.92 -32.70
CA SER A 824 2.38 -13.26 -33.06
C SER A 824 3.51 -13.24 -34.09
N SER A 825 4.41 -14.21 -33.89
CA SER A 825 5.62 -14.40 -34.68
C SER A 825 5.32 -14.55 -36.17
N LYS A 826 4.23 -15.23 -36.53
CA LYS A 826 3.85 -15.50 -37.93
C LYS A 826 3.48 -14.23 -38.69
N GLY A 827 2.84 -13.26 -38.07
CA GLY A 827 2.49 -11.97 -38.71
C GLY A 827 3.63 -11.02 -38.79
N ARG A 828 4.46 -11.05 -37.75
CA ARG A 828 5.69 -10.28 -37.72
C ARG A 828 6.72 -10.80 -38.72
N ALA A 829 6.61 -12.07 -39.13
CA ALA A 829 7.42 -12.67 -40.18
C ALA A 829 6.86 -12.42 -41.60
N SER A 830 5.54 -12.39 -41.79
CA SER A 830 4.91 -12.26 -43.11
C SER A 830 4.83 -10.82 -43.63
N LEU A 831 4.66 -9.82 -42.76
CA LEU A 831 4.51 -8.41 -43.13
C LEU A 831 5.74 -7.56 -42.76
N THR A 832 6.17 -6.70 -43.69
CA THR A 832 7.16 -5.64 -43.42
C THR A 832 6.58 -4.59 -42.48
N ALA A 833 7.44 -3.79 -41.81
CA ALA A 833 6.99 -2.76 -40.87
C ALA A 833 5.99 -1.77 -41.51
N SER A 834 6.29 -1.28 -42.71
CA SER A 834 5.43 -0.35 -43.45
C SER A 834 4.12 -0.97 -43.95
N GLU A 835 4.11 -2.27 -44.27
CA GLU A 835 2.90 -3.01 -44.63
C GLU A 835 2.01 -3.22 -43.40
N ARG A 836 2.60 -3.60 -42.26
CA ARG A 836 1.89 -3.82 -41.00
C ARG A 836 1.24 -2.53 -40.49
N GLN A 837 1.94 -1.41 -40.60
CA GLN A 837 1.39 -0.11 -40.22
C GLN A 837 0.18 0.28 -41.08
N ALA A 838 0.26 0.09 -42.40
CA ALA A 838 -0.89 0.31 -43.29
C ALA A 838 -2.05 -0.66 -43.00
N ALA A 839 -1.74 -1.93 -42.70
CA ALA A 839 -2.71 -2.96 -42.36
C ALA A 839 -3.47 -2.63 -41.06
N HIS A 840 -2.79 -2.20 -39.99
CA HIS A 840 -3.41 -1.82 -38.73
C HIS A 840 -4.31 -0.59 -38.86
N LEU A 841 -3.86 0.46 -39.57
CA LEU A 841 -4.71 1.65 -39.79
C LEU A 841 -5.94 1.29 -40.63
N ALA A 842 -5.79 0.41 -41.62
CA ALA A 842 -6.92 -0.08 -42.41
C ALA A 842 -7.89 -0.95 -41.60
N ALA A 843 -7.39 -1.78 -40.68
CA ALA A 843 -8.18 -2.59 -39.76
C ALA A 843 -8.93 -1.73 -38.71
N ALA A 844 -8.32 -0.62 -38.28
CA ALA A 844 -8.92 0.39 -37.41
C ALA A 844 -9.96 1.29 -38.12
N GLY A 845 -10.32 0.97 -39.38
CA GLY A 845 -11.39 1.64 -40.13
C GLY A 845 -10.99 2.93 -40.85
N ARG A 846 -9.70 3.31 -40.87
CA ARG A 846 -9.23 4.49 -41.63
C ARG A 846 -9.36 4.24 -43.13
N THR A 847 -9.68 5.28 -43.91
CA THR A 847 -9.71 5.28 -45.37
C THR A 847 -8.29 5.35 -45.96
N ASN A 848 -8.10 4.96 -47.23
CA ASN A 848 -6.77 5.05 -47.87
C ASN A 848 -6.22 6.49 -47.89
N ARG A 849 -7.09 7.50 -47.93
CA ARG A 849 -6.71 8.91 -47.87
C ARG A 849 -6.22 9.30 -46.49
N GLU A 850 -6.95 8.94 -45.43
CA GLU A 850 -6.52 9.19 -44.04
C GLU A 850 -5.20 8.48 -43.72
N ILE A 851 -5.03 7.23 -44.20
CA ILE A 851 -3.77 6.49 -44.06
C ILE A 851 -2.63 7.19 -44.80
N ALA A 852 -2.87 7.71 -46.01
CA ALA A 852 -1.87 8.43 -46.79
C ALA A 852 -1.43 9.73 -46.11
N GLU A 853 -2.38 10.48 -45.55
CA GLU A 853 -2.14 11.69 -44.77
C GLU A 853 -1.37 11.39 -43.48
N GLU A 854 -1.73 10.32 -42.75
CA GLU A 854 -1.07 9.92 -41.50
C GLU A 854 0.36 9.39 -41.72
N LEU A 855 0.58 8.61 -42.79
CA LEU A 855 1.88 8.02 -43.13
C LEU A 855 2.77 8.94 -43.98
N VAL A 856 2.27 10.10 -44.40
CA VAL A 856 2.98 11.05 -45.28
C VAL A 856 3.47 10.39 -46.59
N ILE A 857 2.57 9.66 -47.25
CA ILE A 857 2.81 8.97 -48.54
C ILE A 857 1.63 9.18 -49.50
N SER A 858 1.75 8.77 -50.77
CA SER A 858 0.64 8.87 -51.71
C SER A 858 -0.43 7.81 -51.47
N VAL A 859 -1.70 8.12 -51.77
CA VAL A 859 -2.83 7.17 -51.70
C VAL A 859 -2.54 5.90 -52.51
N ARG A 860 -1.93 6.04 -53.69
CA ARG A 860 -1.52 4.92 -54.54
C ARG A 860 -0.49 3.99 -53.86
N THR A 861 0.38 4.55 -53.03
CA THR A 861 1.34 3.75 -52.23
C THR A 861 0.63 2.96 -51.15
N VAL A 862 -0.39 3.54 -50.51
CA VAL A 862 -1.23 2.83 -49.53
C VAL A 862 -1.98 1.68 -50.20
N GLU A 863 -2.59 1.92 -51.36
CA GLU A 863 -3.31 0.90 -52.13
C GLU A 863 -2.41 -0.28 -52.51
N SER A 864 -1.24 0.01 -53.05
CA SER A 864 -0.25 -1.03 -53.39
C SER A 864 0.19 -1.81 -52.16
N ARG A 865 0.49 -1.15 -51.03
CA ARG A 865 0.86 -1.81 -49.77
C ARG A 865 -0.26 -2.72 -49.26
N LEU A 866 -1.50 -2.24 -49.22
CA LEU A 866 -2.64 -3.05 -48.77
C LEU A 866 -2.88 -4.25 -49.70
N GLN A 867 -2.67 -4.10 -51.01
CA GLN A 867 -2.76 -5.21 -51.95
C GLN A 867 -1.68 -6.28 -51.67
N HIS A 868 -0.45 -5.88 -51.35
CA HIS A 868 0.61 -6.79 -50.92
C HIS A 868 0.29 -7.47 -49.58
N VAL A 869 -0.28 -6.73 -48.62
CA VAL A 869 -0.75 -7.27 -47.34
C VAL A 869 -1.81 -8.34 -47.56
N TYR A 870 -2.81 -8.09 -48.39
CA TYR A 870 -3.87 -9.05 -48.71
C TYR A 870 -3.30 -10.35 -49.29
N GLY A 871 -2.36 -10.23 -50.24
CA GLY A 871 -1.67 -11.38 -50.81
C GLY A 871 -0.83 -12.17 -49.80
N LYS A 872 -0.17 -11.48 -48.87
CA LYS A 872 0.66 -12.10 -47.81
C LYS A 872 -0.15 -12.76 -46.71
N LEU A 873 -1.33 -12.22 -46.40
CA LEU A 873 -2.23 -12.74 -45.37
C LEU A 873 -3.27 -13.74 -45.93
N GLY A 874 -3.36 -13.90 -47.26
CA GLY A 874 -4.34 -14.80 -47.88
C GLY A 874 -5.79 -14.33 -47.77
N ILE A 875 -6.01 -13.03 -47.57
CA ILE A 875 -7.35 -12.42 -47.44
C ILE A 875 -7.73 -11.64 -48.69
N TYR A 876 -9.02 -11.43 -48.92
CA TYR A 876 -9.53 -10.80 -50.15
C TYR A 876 -10.23 -9.46 -49.90
N ARG A 877 -10.64 -9.18 -48.67
CA ARG A 877 -11.47 -8.03 -48.32
C ARG A 877 -10.91 -7.29 -47.09
N ARG A 878 -11.02 -5.96 -47.10
CA ARG A 878 -10.51 -5.08 -46.04
C ARG A 878 -11.02 -5.44 -44.64
N HIS A 879 -12.28 -5.86 -44.50
CA HIS A 879 -12.85 -6.21 -43.19
C HIS A 879 -12.26 -7.49 -42.59
N GLU A 880 -11.65 -8.35 -43.41
CA GLU A 880 -10.96 -9.56 -42.96
C GLU A 880 -9.62 -9.23 -42.30
N LEU A 881 -9.08 -8.00 -42.48
CA LEU A 881 -7.83 -7.57 -41.83
C LEU A 881 -7.93 -7.62 -40.30
N ALA A 882 -9.07 -7.25 -39.71
CA ALA A 882 -9.19 -7.22 -38.25
C ALA A 882 -9.03 -8.62 -37.67
N GLY A 883 -9.71 -9.62 -38.25
CA GLY A 883 -9.60 -11.03 -37.87
C GLY A 883 -8.23 -11.64 -38.21
N ALA A 884 -7.71 -11.36 -39.40
CA ALA A 884 -6.40 -11.86 -39.83
C ALA A 884 -5.24 -11.28 -39.01
N LEU A 885 -5.38 -10.08 -38.44
CA LEU A 885 -4.42 -9.49 -37.50
C LEU A 885 -4.68 -9.86 -36.03
N THR A 886 -5.70 -10.70 -35.74
CA THR A 886 -5.93 -11.28 -34.41
C THR A 886 -5.61 -12.77 -34.36
N GLU A 887 -5.77 -13.50 -35.47
CA GLU A 887 -5.30 -14.89 -35.64
C GLU A 887 -3.77 -14.99 -35.82
N ILE A 888 -3.14 -13.82 -35.90
CA ILE A 888 -1.74 -13.54 -36.09
C ILE A 888 -1.38 -12.41 -35.12
#